data_AF-A0A0J7K283-F1
#
_entry.id   AF-A0A0J7K283-F1
#
_cell.length_a   1.000
_cell.length_b   1.000
_cell.length_c   1.000
_cell.angle_alpha   90.00
_cell.angle_beta   90.00
_cell.angle_gamma   90.00
#
_symmetry.space_group_name_H-M   'P 1'
#
loop_
_entity.id
_entity.type
_entity.pdbx_description
1 polymer ?
#
loop_
_entity_poly.entity_id
_entity_poly.type
_entity_poly.pdbx_seq_one_letter_code
_entity_poly.pdbx_strand_id
1 'polypeptide(L)'
;MTKVCSTCGISLEKRSRTDYREVDERYYCKKCYRNLHRPEAHSSSGQDDFAAQQNELQPTVHLDIERSYSGHNKCVFGCSVVRSLRNLTKEECLEIFIKKNVFVKYGARVCTVHDLEESLVIPNDFETAGMGVSLNAEEILTSFHTFKSIILTERDKAPLSFLNMKNDMLKFETGLEHQQYFDVLQFLSSEDLLTRVRMEFALGVYLSRLRRGYTFEELAIRWNIAEKTARNYCQLCRSILIGPFCDKYLSLTRDRADLINHQTDTAKRLHAPSGEHIILVLDGTYVFIQKSSNFAFQRMTYSGHKHRNLIKPMMAVFPDGYIGAVWGPFPGNKNDASILIDLLNTTDWNSFQPGDVIIVDRGFRDCIPNISSKGFVAKMPSFADKPSLPLTTQQANSSRLITKVRYIVEVVNGRIKKIFKYFDRTIQNTTLDTLFNDFKIACALLNLTFKPVVTSDLDKRIIDRMLHFSNEKNHLFELVCQEKLNSQTSRFQRMEDVEIEFFPRLDMQDLWLYTCGSYAIKMAHSYYADHLNSNGDFEFEMAKPTRPIDFRKYGIALDWSASIFLKVRIRSRHSMSVKYFVYVLVDKNKQGIEALSAHFCSCKVGQRVVGCCSHVATIMWFFGYARFLLDINKPAHSLCDIFYNIASSESEENDEDDV
;
A
#
# COMPACT_ATOMS: atom_id res chain seq x y z
N MET A 1 -23.56 100.67 21.42
CA MET A 1 -22.24 100.11 21.80
C MET A 1 -21.85 99.07 20.77
N THR A 2 -20.79 99.34 20.02
CA THR A 2 -20.25 98.45 18.97
C THR A 2 -19.67 97.19 19.61
N LYS A 3 -20.14 96.00 19.22
CA LYS A 3 -19.60 94.74 19.76
C LYS A 3 -18.30 94.40 19.03
N VAL A 4 -17.15 94.62 19.68
CA VAL A 4 -15.81 94.30 19.16
C VAL A 4 -15.10 93.32 20.08
N CYS A 5 -14.26 92.45 19.50
CA CYS A 5 -13.43 91.53 20.28
C CYS A 5 -12.38 92.32 21.07
N SER A 6 -12.34 92.12 22.39
CA SER A 6 -11.47 92.87 23.30
C SER A 6 -9.99 92.51 23.17
N THR A 7 -9.65 91.38 22.52
CA THR A 7 -8.26 90.96 22.30
C THR A 7 -7.73 91.33 20.92
N CYS A 8 -8.55 91.21 19.86
CA CYS A 8 -8.08 91.39 18.48
C CYS A 8 -8.83 92.48 17.69
N GLY A 9 -9.76 93.21 18.31
CA GLY A 9 -10.44 94.36 17.73
C GLY A 9 -11.47 94.05 16.63
N ILE A 10 -11.68 92.79 16.24
CA ILE A 10 -12.60 92.44 15.15
C ILE A 10 -14.07 92.73 15.51
N SER A 11 -14.84 93.30 14.58
CA SER A 11 -16.29 93.54 14.75
C SER A 11 -17.07 92.22 14.82
N LEU A 12 -18.00 92.15 15.78
CA LEU A 12 -18.84 91.00 16.07
C LEU A 12 -20.33 91.26 15.74
N GLU A 13 -20.66 92.42 15.18
CA GLU A 13 -22.05 92.85 14.93
C GLU A 13 -22.81 92.00 13.90
N LYS A 14 -22.09 91.33 12.98
CA LYS A 14 -22.67 90.46 11.96
C LYS A 14 -22.53 88.96 12.26
N ARG A 15 -22.07 88.59 13.46
CA ARG A 15 -21.78 87.19 13.82
C ARG A 15 -22.88 86.60 14.70
N SER A 16 -23.16 85.31 14.54
CA SER A 16 -24.09 84.58 15.41
C SER A 16 -23.62 84.64 16.87
N ARG A 17 -24.56 84.63 17.83
CA ARG A 17 -24.26 84.55 19.28
C ARG A 17 -23.39 83.33 19.65
N THR A 18 -23.28 82.34 18.78
CA THR A 18 -22.40 81.16 18.95
C THR A 18 -20.92 81.42 18.62
N ASP A 19 -20.59 82.52 17.94
CA ASP A 19 -19.26 82.79 17.39
C ASP A 19 -18.39 83.71 18.26
N TYR A 20 -18.97 84.23 19.35
CA TYR A 20 -18.26 85.00 20.36
C TYR A 20 -18.72 84.60 21.78
N ARG A 21 -17.94 85.01 22.77
CA ARG A 21 -18.21 84.82 24.20
C ARG A 21 -18.17 86.17 24.89
N GLU A 22 -19.09 86.39 25.82
CA GLU A 22 -19.12 87.55 26.69
C GLU A 22 -18.66 87.10 28.08
N VAL A 23 -17.65 87.78 28.62
CA VAL A 23 -17.08 87.55 29.95
C VAL A 23 -16.80 88.91 30.56
N ASP A 24 -17.31 89.17 31.76
CA ASP A 24 -17.12 90.43 32.50
C ASP A 24 -17.36 91.69 31.65
N GLU A 25 -18.53 91.74 31.00
CA GLU A 25 -18.98 92.85 30.12
C GLU A 25 -18.09 93.12 28.89
N ARG A 26 -17.18 92.20 28.56
CA ARG A 26 -16.31 92.25 27.38
C ARG A 26 -16.60 91.12 26.40
N TYR A 27 -16.55 91.41 25.11
CA TYR A 27 -16.75 90.42 24.05
C TYR A 27 -15.42 89.85 23.54
N TYR A 28 -15.36 88.54 23.29
CA TYR A 28 -14.21 87.82 22.74
C TYR A 28 -14.63 86.92 21.58
N CYS A 29 -13.86 86.91 20.49
CA CYS A 29 -14.10 85.92 19.43
C CYS A 29 -13.69 84.51 19.92
N LYS A 30 -14.30 83.48 19.35
CA LYS A 30 -14.09 82.07 19.75
C LYS A 30 -12.62 81.64 19.81
N LYS A 31 -11.77 82.17 18.93
CA LYS A 31 -10.32 81.89 18.93
C LYS A 31 -9.62 82.52 20.13
N CYS A 32 -9.86 83.79 20.41
CA CYS A 32 -9.23 84.50 21.53
C CYS A 32 -9.72 83.95 22.88
N TYR A 33 -11.01 83.60 23.00
CA TYR A 33 -11.55 82.96 24.20
C TYR A 33 -10.88 81.61 24.51
N ARG A 34 -10.65 80.76 23.49
CA ARG A 34 -9.95 79.48 23.67
C ARG A 34 -8.50 79.64 24.09
N ASN A 35 -7.82 80.69 23.62
CA ASN A 35 -6.44 80.96 24.00
C ASN A 35 -6.33 81.49 25.43
N LEU A 36 -7.32 82.28 25.90
CA LEU A 36 -7.39 82.78 27.28
C LEU A 36 -7.65 81.67 28.31
N HIS A 37 -8.20 80.53 27.90
CA HIS A 37 -8.65 79.46 28.80
C HIS A 37 -8.07 78.09 28.47
N ARG A 38 -6.87 78.05 27.87
CA ARG A 38 -6.14 76.80 27.68
C ARG A 38 -5.45 76.43 29.00
N PRO A 39 -5.68 75.23 29.59
CA PRO A 39 -4.96 74.78 30.77
C PRO A 39 -3.47 74.62 30.46
N GLU A 40 -2.61 75.17 31.32
CA GLU A 40 -1.16 75.04 31.23
C GLU A 40 -0.73 73.59 31.48
N ALA A 41 -0.03 73.00 30.51
CA ALA A 41 0.80 71.82 30.74
C ALA A 41 2.25 72.29 30.87
N HIS A 42 2.86 71.94 31.99
CA HIS A 42 4.18 72.36 32.43
C HIS A 42 5.30 72.06 31.43
N SER A 43 6.11 73.10 31.29
CA SER A 43 7.48 73.22 30.80
C SER A 43 8.44 72.04 31.05
N SER A 44 9.22 71.71 30.03
CA SER A 44 10.69 71.61 30.17
C SER A 44 11.33 72.18 28.89
N SER A 45 11.62 73.47 28.98
CA SER A 45 12.38 74.27 28.03
C SER A 45 13.85 73.88 28.01
N GLY A 46 14.43 73.77 26.81
CA GLY A 46 15.87 73.95 26.62
C GLY A 46 16.52 72.93 25.69
N GLN A 47 16.24 73.01 24.39
CA GLN A 47 17.17 72.65 23.30
C GLN A 47 16.65 72.95 21.87
N ASP A 48 15.69 73.86 21.69
CA ASP A 48 15.09 74.16 20.37
C ASP A 48 15.78 75.32 19.62
N ASP A 49 17.11 75.43 19.70
CA ASP A 49 17.89 76.36 18.85
C ASP A 49 19.05 75.66 18.09
N PHE A 50 19.07 74.31 18.05
CA PHE A 50 20.01 73.52 17.24
C PHE A 50 19.35 72.56 16.23
N ALA A 51 18.03 72.55 16.11
CA ALA A 51 17.30 71.67 15.19
C ALA A 51 16.88 72.37 13.86
N ALA A 52 17.46 73.53 13.55
CA ALA A 52 17.31 74.19 12.25
C ALA A 52 18.38 73.77 11.22
N GLN A 53 19.28 72.85 11.56
CA GLN A 53 20.31 72.32 10.65
C GLN A 53 20.56 70.84 10.91
N GLN A 54 19.69 69.97 10.37
CA GLN A 54 20.00 68.62 9.87
C GLN A 54 18.71 67.94 9.40
N ASN A 55 18.13 68.46 8.31
CA ASN A 55 17.40 67.59 7.38
C ASN A 55 18.49 66.88 6.56
N GLU A 56 19.18 65.92 7.17
CA GLU A 56 19.87 64.90 6.38
C GLU A 56 18.75 64.15 5.65
N LEU A 57 18.64 64.40 4.35
CA LEU A 57 17.87 63.57 3.43
C LEU A 57 18.35 62.14 3.64
N GLN A 58 17.57 61.32 4.37
CA GLN A 58 17.83 59.89 4.43
C GLN A 58 17.98 59.42 2.97
N PRO A 59 19.07 58.74 2.61
CA PRO A 59 19.27 58.30 1.24
C PRO A 59 18.08 57.43 0.84
N THR A 60 17.37 57.88 -0.20
CA THR A 60 16.22 57.15 -0.75
C THR A 60 16.64 56.40 -1.99
N VAL A 61 16.14 55.19 -2.13
CA VAL A 61 16.29 54.38 -3.34
C VAL A 61 15.07 54.62 -4.21
N HIS A 62 15.29 55.00 -5.47
CA HIS A 62 14.22 55.11 -6.45
C HIS A 62 14.00 53.76 -7.13
N LEU A 63 12.75 53.31 -7.16
CA LEU A 63 12.33 52.05 -7.77
C LEU A 63 11.33 52.35 -8.90
N ASP A 64 11.62 51.88 -10.11
CA ASP A 64 10.74 52.00 -11.28
C ASP A 64 9.59 50.99 -11.22
N ILE A 65 8.68 51.18 -10.27
CA ILE A 65 7.50 50.35 -10.05
C ILE A 65 6.27 51.25 -10.06
N GLU A 66 5.16 50.76 -10.61
CA GLU A 66 3.88 51.45 -10.51
C GLU A 66 3.47 51.63 -9.04
N ARG A 67 2.86 52.75 -8.71
CA ARG A 67 2.45 53.05 -7.33
C ARG A 67 0.97 53.32 -7.22
N SER A 68 0.42 53.04 -6.04
CA SER A 68 -0.95 53.39 -5.72
C SER A 68 -1.09 54.82 -5.19
N TYR A 69 -2.34 55.25 -5.04
CA TYR A 69 -2.64 56.51 -4.35
C TYR A 69 -2.46 56.36 -2.83
N SER A 70 -1.78 57.31 -2.19
CA SER A 70 -1.44 57.26 -0.76
C SER A 70 -1.97 58.45 0.06
N GLY A 71 -2.98 59.16 -0.45
CA GLY A 71 -3.53 60.37 0.18
C GLY A 71 -4.60 60.05 1.24
N HIS A 72 -4.70 60.87 2.29
CA HIS A 72 -5.65 60.67 3.39
C HIS A 72 -7.13 60.65 2.99
N ASN A 73 -7.47 61.26 1.86
CA ASN A 73 -8.85 61.43 1.37
C ASN A 73 -9.12 60.63 0.09
N LYS A 74 -8.21 59.72 -0.31
CA LYS A 74 -8.37 58.91 -1.53
C LYS A 74 -8.26 57.43 -1.19
N CYS A 75 -9.03 56.64 -1.93
CA CYS A 75 -8.85 55.19 -1.96
C CYS A 75 -7.54 54.86 -2.69
N VAL A 76 -6.90 53.76 -2.31
CA VAL A 76 -5.69 53.18 -2.93
C VAL A 76 -5.86 53.00 -4.44
N PHE A 77 -7.10 52.75 -4.89
CA PHE A 77 -7.50 52.58 -6.29
C PHE A 77 -7.98 53.87 -6.98
N GLY A 78 -7.69 55.06 -6.42
CA GLY A 78 -7.93 56.34 -7.11
C GLY A 78 -9.35 56.92 -7.02
N CYS A 79 -10.25 56.31 -6.26
CA CYS A 79 -11.66 56.72 -6.20
C CYS A 79 -11.85 58.16 -5.70
N SER A 80 -12.64 58.93 -6.44
CA SER A 80 -12.93 60.35 -6.18
C SER A 80 -14.18 60.58 -5.33
N VAL A 81 -14.99 59.55 -5.06
CA VAL A 81 -16.24 59.64 -4.29
C VAL A 81 -16.17 58.66 -3.11
N VAL A 82 -15.76 59.13 -1.92
CA VAL A 82 -15.60 58.24 -0.76
C VAL A 82 -16.26 58.80 0.49
N ARG A 83 -17.10 58.00 1.15
CA ARG A 83 -17.77 58.34 2.42
C ARG A 83 -17.17 57.64 3.66
N SER A 84 -16.34 56.59 3.48
CA SER A 84 -15.64 55.91 4.57
C SER A 84 -14.37 55.21 4.05
N LEU A 85 -13.25 55.39 4.75
CA LEU A 85 -11.93 54.85 4.41
C LEU A 85 -11.35 54.09 5.62
N ARG A 86 -10.85 52.87 5.41
CA ARG A 86 -10.03 52.15 6.39
C ARG A 86 -8.59 52.05 5.94
N ASN A 87 -7.65 51.89 6.87
CA ASN A 87 -6.27 51.58 6.51
C ASN A 87 -6.17 50.14 6.00
N LEU A 88 -5.34 49.93 4.99
CA LEU A 88 -4.91 48.60 4.58
C LEU A 88 -3.95 48.03 5.63
N THR A 89 -4.03 46.72 5.85
CA THR A 89 -3.03 45.98 6.62
C THR A 89 -1.74 45.84 5.80
N LYS A 90 -0.63 45.47 6.46
CA LYS A 90 0.64 45.26 5.77
C LYS A 90 0.55 44.10 4.78
N GLU A 91 -0.24 43.09 5.13
CA GLU A 91 -0.55 41.90 4.34
C GLU A 91 -1.32 42.29 3.08
N GLU A 92 -2.34 43.15 3.20
CA GLU A 92 -3.13 43.62 2.06
C GLU A 92 -2.32 44.49 1.10
N CYS A 93 -1.45 45.37 1.63
CA CYS A 93 -0.51 46.14 0.81
C CYS A 93 0.41 45.21 0.01
N LEU A 94 0.89 44.13 0.63
CA LEU A 94 1.76 43.16 -0.04
C LEU A 94 1.00 42.36 -1.10
N GLU A 95 -0.22 41.95 -0.81
CA GLU A 95 -1.04 41.17 -1.74
C GLU A 95 -1.33 41.95 -3.04
N ILE A 96 -1.57 43.27 -2.91
CA ILE A 96 -1.69 44.17 -4.07
C ILE A 96 -0.40 44.19 -4.89
N PHE A 97 0.75 44.26 -4.22
CA PHE A 97 2.05 44.22 -4.90
C PHE A 97 2.27 42.89 -5.64
N ILE A 98 1.99 41.74 -5.01
CA ILE A 98 2.17 40.42 -5.63
C ILE A 98 1.25 40.22 -6.84
N LYS A 99 -0.04 40.56 -6.71
CA LYS A 99 -1.05 40.26 -7.73
C LYS A 99 -1.10 41.28 -8.87
N LYS A 100 -0.75 42.55 -8.61
CA LYS A 100 -0.88 43.64 -9.58
C LYS A 100 0.45 44.31 -9.94
N ASN A 101 1.55 43.96 -9.27
CA ASN A 101 2.86 44.61 -9.42
C ASN A 101 2.82 46.12 -9.13
N VAL A 102 1.95 46.54 -8.19
CA VAL A 102 1.80 47.93 -7.78
C VAL A 102 2.22 48.11 -6.33
N PHE A 103 3.16 49.03 -6.10
CA PHE A 103 3.63 49.35 -4.77
C PHE A 103 2.62 50.20 -4.00
N VAL A 104 2.25 49.72 -2.81
CA VAL A 104 1.33 50.40 -1.89
C VAL A 104 2.08 50.82 -0.64
N LYS A 105 2.15 52.13 -0.37
CA LYS A 105 2.73 52.64 0.87
C LYS A 105 1.92 52.18 2.08
N TYR A 106 2.61 51.80 3.15
CA TYR A 106 1.96 51.47 4.41
C TYR A 106 1.16 52.68 4.93
N GLY A 107 -0.07 52.42 5.39
CA GLY A 107 -1.02 53.48 5.77
C GLY A 107 -1.89 53.99 4.60
N ALA A 108 -1.74 53.43 3.39
CA ALA A 108 -2.72 53.61 2.33
C ALA A 108 -4.11 53.14 2.78
N ARG A 109 -5.14 53.79 2.23
CA ARG A 109 -6.52 53.60 2.66
C ARG A 109 -7.38 53.04 1.55
N VAL A 110 -8.31 52.18 1.89
CA VAL A 110 -9.27 51.58 0.98
C VAL A 110 -10.68 52.00 1.35
N CYS A 111 -11.53 52.25 0.36
CA CYS A 111 -12.93 52.59 0.58
C CYS A 111 -13.79 51.33 0.73
N THR A 112 -14.97 51.47 1.33
CA THR A 112 -15.91 50.35 1.53
C THR A 112 -16.34 49.64 0.25
N VAL A 113 -16.26 50.30 -0.91
CA VAL A 113 -16.61 49.71 -2.21
C VAL A 113 -15.49 48.81 -2.74
N HIS A 114 -14.23 49.13 -2.43
CA HIS A 114 -13.06 48.36 -2.85
C HIS A 114 -12.43 47.60 -1.70
N ASP A 115 -13.18 47.42 -0.61
CA ASP A 115 -12.71 46.75 0.58
C ASP A 115 -12.40 45.28 0.26
N LEU A 116 -11.27 44.80 0.76
CA LEU A 116 -10.75 43.46 0.52
C LEU A 116 -11.24 42.48 1.60
N GLU A 117 -12.56 42.32 1.79
CA GLU A 117 -13.10 41.34 2.75
C GLU A 117 -12.81 39.90 2.34
N GLU A 118 -12.50 39.04 3.35
CA GLU A 118 -12.21 37.58 3.46
C GLU A 118 -11.56 36.78 2.30
N SER A 119 -11.61 37.27 1.06
CA SER A 119 -11.20 36.60 -0.17
C SER A 119 -10.03 37.30 -0.90
N LEU A 120 -9.58 38.48 -0.43
CA LEU A 120 -8.49 39.27 -1.03
C LEU A 120 -8.64 39.42 -2.56
N VAL A 121 -9.88 39.58 -3.04
CA VAL A 121 -10.18 39.79 -4.46
C VAL A 121 -9.91 41.25 -4.78
N ILE A 122 -8.84 41.50 -5.52
CA ILE A 122 -8.47 42.85 -5.93
C ILE A 122 -9.33 43.23 -7.15
N PRO A 123 -10.06 44.36 -7.11
CA PRO A 123 -10.85 44.86 -8.23
C PRO A 123 -10.03 44.99 -9.53
N ASN A 124 -10.70 44.83 -10.68
CA ASN A 124 -10.04 44.88 -12.00
C ASN A 124 -9.83 46.31 -12.52
N ASP A 125 -10.62 47.24 -12.04
CA ASP A 125 -10.64 48.68 -12.29
C ASP A 125 -9.58 49.43 -11.46
N PHE A 126 -8.32 49.02 -11.61
CA PHE A 126 -7.17 49.58 -10.91
C PHE A 126 -6.60 50.79 -11.66
N GLU A 127 -6.77 52.01 -11.14
CA GLU A 127 -5.98 53.18 -11.60
C GLU A 127 -4.72 53.37 -10.72
N THR A 128 -3.54 53.36 -11.35
CA THR A 128 -2.27 53.66 -10.67
C THR A 128 -2.09 55.18 -10.53
N ALA A 129 -1.32 55.61 -9.52
CA ALA A 129 -0.94 57.00 -9.32
C ALA A 129 0.33 57.39 -10.11
N GLY A 130 0.76 56.54 -11.04
CA GLY A 130 1.96 56.71 -11.88
C GLY A 130 3.08 55.73 -11.56
N MET A 131 4.22 55.94 -12.20
CA MET A 131 5.43 55.11 -12.10
C MET A 131 6.48 55.78 -11.20
N GLY A 132 7.24 54.97 -10.45
CA GLY A 132 8.36 55.42 -9.63
C GLY A 132 7.99 55.61 -8.15
N VAL A 133 8.74 54.94 -7.27
CA VAL A 133 8.62 55.05 -5.81
C VAL A 133 10.00 55.31 -5.20
N SER A 134 10.10 56.34 -4.35
CA SER A 134 11.29 56.55 -3.51
C SER A 134 11.03 56.01 -2.10
N LEU A 135 11.89 55.10 -1.66
CA LEU A 135 11.83 54.47 -0.33
C LEU A 135 13.10 54.75 0.46
N ASN A 136 12.97 54.97 1.77
CA ASN A 136 14.10 55.01 2.69
C ASN A 136 14.48 53.60 3.19
N ALA A 137 15.60 53.49 3.90
CA ALA A 137 16.10 52.21 4.41
C ALA A 137 15.12 51.51 5.37
N GLU A 138 14.38 52.26 6.18
CA GLU A 138 13.41 51.72 7.15
C GLU A 138 12.17 51.14 6.45
N GLU A 139 11.66 51.82 5.42
CA GLU A 139 10.56 51.35 4.58
C GLU A 139 10.96 50.05 3.86
N ILE A 140 12.17 49.98 3.31
CA ILE A 140 12.72 48.79 2.65
C ILE A 140 12.84 47.61 3.63
N LEU A 141 13.44 47.83 4.81
CA LEU A 141 13.59 46.79 5.83
C LEU A 141 12.23 46.29 6.33
N THR A 142 11.28 47.20 6.56
CA THR A 142 9.91 46.85 6.97
C THR A 142 9.25 45.97 5.93
N SER A 143 9.40 46.32 4.64
CA SER A 143 8.91 45.46 3.55
C SER A 143 9.56 44.08 3.60
N PHE A 144 10.88 43.97 3.67
CA PHE A 144 11.57 42.67 3.75
C PHE A 144 11.16 41.83 4.97
N HIS A 145 10.97 42.44 6.13
CA HIS A 145 10.48 41.74 7.32
C HIS A 145 9.05 41.22 7.14
N THR A 146 8.17 42.03 6.55
CA THR A 146 6.80 41.62 6.22
C THR A 146 6.77 40.50 5.17
N PHE A 147 7.61 40.59 4.12
CA PHE A 147 7.79 39.49 3.15
C PHE A 147 8.22 38.21 3.87
N LYS A 148 9.23 38.29 4.75
CA LYS A 148 9.73 37.13 5.50
C LYS A 148 8.65 36.54 6.41
N SER A 149 7.90 37.35 7.16
CA SER A 149 6.85 36.84 8.06
C SER A 149 5.71 36.17 7.31
N ILE A 150 5.30 36.74 6.18
CA ILE A 150 4.25 36.17 5.33
C ILE A 150 4.75 34.89 4.66
N ILE A 151 5.96 34.87 4.08
CA ILE A 151 6.55 33.64 3.53
C ILE A 151 6.66 32.55 4.59
N LEU A 152 7.05 32.87 5.82
CA LEU A 152 7.10 31.88 6.91
C LEU A 152 5.71 31.38 7.30
N THR A 153 4.71 32.27 7.33
CA THR A 153 3.31 31.92 7.66
C THR A 153 2.62 31.12 6.54
N GLU A 154 2.96 31.39 5.28
CA GLU A 154 2.49 30.67 4.08
C GLU A 154 3.25 29.35 3.88
N ARG A 155 4.53 29.27 4.26
CA ARG A 155 5.30 28.00 4.29
C ARG A 155 4.67 26.98 5.25
N ASP A 156 3.97 27.47 6.27
CA ASP A 156 3.19 26.67 7.20
C ASP A 156 1.73 26.44 6.73
N LYS A 157 1.28 26.99 5.59
CA LYS A 157 -0.09 26.85 5.07
C LYS A 157 -0.10 26.41 3.58
N ALA A 158 -0.23 25.10 3.36
CA ALA A 158 -0.46 24.39 2.08
C ALA A 158 0.80 24.12 1.21
N PRO A 159 0.77 23.09 0.34
CA PRO A 159 1.51 21.87 0.62
C PRO A 159 2.83 21.74 -0.12
N LEU A 160 3.76 20.98 0.47
CA LEU A 160 4.85 20.34 -0.28
C LEU A 160 4.23 19.56 -1.45
N SER A 161 4.42 20.04 -2.68
CA SER A 161 4.13 19.26 -3.89
C SER A 161 4.87 17.93 -3.80
N PHE A 162 4.18 16.82 -4.08
CA PHE A 162 4.81 15.51 -4.04
C PHE A 162 5.85 15.36 -5.15
N LEU A 163 5.64 16.04 -6.28
CA LEU A 163 6.61 16.14 -7.38
C LEU A 163 7.91 16.85 -7.00
N ASN A 164 7.94 17.62 -5.91
CA ASN A 164 9.15 18.27 -5.41
C ASN A 164 9.93 17.37 -4.42
N MET A 165 9.39 16.21 -4.05
CA MET A 165 10.09 15.26 -3.16
C MET A 165 11.22 14.54 -3.90
N LYS A 166 12.22 14.03 -3.17
CA LYS A 166 13.18 13.09 -3.77
C LYS A 166 12.46 11.79 -4.18
N ASN A 167 12.93 11.14 -5.24
CA ASN A 167 12.24 9.96 -5.82
C ASN A 167 12.03 8.84 -4.81
N ASP A 168 13.03 8.57 -3.97
CA ASP A 168 12.93 7.55 -2.92
C ASP A 168 11.90 7.90 -1.85
N MET A 169 11.76 9.19 -1.52
CA MET A 169 10.75 9.67 -0.57
C MET A 169 9.35 9.57 -1.17
N LEU A 170 9.17 10.00 -2.43
CA LEU A 170 7.91 9.88 -3.14
C LEU A 170 7.45 8.42 -3.23
N LYS A 171 8.38 7.52 -3.58
CA LYS A 171 8.14 6.07 -3.65
C LYS A 171 7.86 5.45 -2.29
N PHE A 172 8.49 5.96 -1.23
CA PHE A 172 8.20 5.53 0.13
C PHE A 172 6.78 5.90 0.54
N GLU A 173 6.37 7.16 0.31
CA GLU A 173 5.04 7.68 0.68
C GLU A 173 3.93 7.09 -0.18
N THR A 174 4.04 7.16 -1.50
CA THR A 174 2.95 6.85 -2.45
C THR A 174 3.06 5.46 -3.05
N GLY A 175 4.26 4.88 -3.05
CA GLY A 175 4.57 3.63 -3.75
C GLY A 175 5.01 3.82 -5.20
N LEU A 176 4.99 5.06 -5.72
CA LEU A 176 5.30 5.38 -7.12
C LEU A 176 6.57 6.23 -7.24
N GLU A 177 7.32 6.02 -8.31
CA GLU A 177 8.38 6.94 -8.74
C GLU A 177 7.78 8.15 -9.48
N HIS A 178 8.56 9.22 -9.66
CA HIS A 178 8.07 10.48 -10.26
C HIS A 178 7.31 10.28 -11.57
N GLN A 179 7.86 9.50 -12.50
CA GLN A 179 7.20 9.28 -13.78
C GLN A 179 5.87 8.54 -13.61
N GLN A 180 5.84 7.49 -12.79
CA GLN A 180 4.62 6.71 -12.52
C GLN A 180 3.56 7.55 -11.82
N TYR A 181 3.99 8.42 -10.90
CA TYR A 181 3.10 9.37 -10.23
C TYR A 181 2.50 10.36 -11.22
N PHE A 182 3.32 10.91 -12.11
CA PHE A 182 2.87 11.79 -13.18
C PHE A 182 1.90 11.08 -14.14
N ASP A 183 2.14 9.82 -14.48
CA ASP A 183 1.26 9.03 -15.33
C ASP A 183 -0.13 8.84 -14.72
N VAL A 184 -0.23 8.65 -13.40
CA VAL A 184 -1.52 8.61 -12.68
C VAL A 184 -2.16 10.01 -12.64
N LEU A 185 -1.36 11.06 -12.41
CA LEU A 185 -1.84 12.44 -12.38
C LEU A 185 -2.51 12.86 -13.70
N GLN A 186 -2.08 12.31 -14.85
CA GLN A 186 -2.72 12.58 -16.14
C GLN A 186 -4.20 12.16 -16.18
N PHE A 187 -4.64 11.20 -15.35
CA PHE A 187 -6.06 10.83 -15.27
C PHE A 187 -6.92 11.86 -14.51
N LEU A 188 -6.28 12.74 -13.74
CA LEU A 188 -6.94 13.79 -12.96
C LEU A 188 -6.97 15.13 -13.72
N SER A 189 -6.60 15.13 -15.00
CA SER A 189 -6.29 16.31 -15.81
C SER A 189 -7.36 17.40 -15.78
N SER A 190 -6.91 18.62 -15.50
CA SER A 190 -7.64 19.89 -15.66
C SER A 190 -6.75 20.86 -16.45
N GLU A 191 -7.37 21.72 -17.27
CA GLU A 191 -6.70 22.79 -18.02
C GLU A 191 -6.26 23.95 -17.11
N ASP A 192 -6.88 24.10 -15.94
CA ASP A 192 -6.55 25.13 -14.95
C ASP A 192 -5.34 24.73 -14.08
N LEU A 193 -4.35 25.63 -13.99
CA LEU A 193 -3.09 25.39 -13.27
C LEU A 193 -3.29 25.22 -11.76
N LEU A 194 -4.14 26.04 -11.14
CA LEU A 194 -4.41 25.97 -9.70
C LEU A 194 -5.11 24.66 -9.33
N THR A 195 -6.06 24.25 -10.16
CA THR A 195 -6.72 22.95 -10.06
C THR A 195 -5.70 21.83 -10.22
N ARG A 196 -4.80 21.90 -11.21
CA ARG A 196 -3.74 20.89 -11.40
C ARG A 196 -2.84 20.74 -10.18
N VAL A 197 -2.35 21.83 -9.57
CA VAL A 197 -1.50 21.78 -8.37
C VAL A 197 -2.26 21.15 -7.20
N ARG A 198 -3.54 21.48 -7.04
CA ARG A 198 -4.38 20.87 -6.01
C ARG A 198 -4.63 19.39 -6.26
N MET A 199 -4.84 18.98 -7.51
CA MET A 199 -5.04 17.57 -7.89
C MET A 199 -3.77 16.75 -7.68
N GLU A 200 -2.61 17.33 -8.01
CA GLU A 200 -1.30 16.75 -7.74
C GLU A 200 -1.16 16.45 -6.25
N PHE A 201 -1.39 17.43 -5.38
CA PHE A 201 -1.29 17.18 -3.96
C PHE A 201 -2.35 16.20 -3.43
N ALA A 202 -3.59 16.31 -3.89
CA ALA A 202 -4.68 15.42 -3.51
C ALA A 202 -4.37 13.95 -3.83
N LEU A 203 -3.76 13.70 -5.00
CA LEU A 203 -3.32 12.38 -5.42
C LEU A 203 -2.29 11.81 -4.44
N GLY A 204 -1.30 12.60 -4.05
CA GLY A 204 -0.25 12.16 -3.13
C GLY A 204 -0.80 11.83 -1.75
N VAL A 205 -1.74 12.62 -1.23
CA VAL A 205 -2.46 12.31 0.01
C VAL A 205 -3.21 10.99 -0.10
N TYR A 206 -3.94 10.78 -1.19
CA TYR A 206 -4.71 9.55 -1.43
C TYR A 206 -3.81 8.31 -1.57
N LEU A 207 -2.76 8.38 -2.38
CA LEU A 207 -1.82 7.28 -2.57
C LEU A 207 -1.06 6.95 -1.28
N SER A 208 -0.70 7.98 -0.50
CA SER A 208 -0.09 7.78 0.83
C SER A 208 -1.01 7.00 1.76
N ARG A 209 -2.33 7.24 1.69
CA ARG A 209 -3.32 6.44 2.42
C ARG A 209 -3.25 4.96 2.03
N LEU A 210 -3.34 4.65 0.74
CA LEU A 210 -3.33 3.25 0.27
C LEU A 210 -2.01 2.55 0.62
N ARG A 211 -0.89 3.22 0.36
CA ARG A 211 0.46 2.71 0.54
C ARG A 211 0.82 2.49 2.01
N ARG A 212 0.56 3.48 2.86
CA ARG A 212 1.01 3.49 4.27
C ARG A 212 -0.06 3.02 5.24
N GLY A 213 -1.33 3.07 4.83
CA GLY A 213 -2.47 2.74 5.67
C GLY A 213 -2.84 3.85 6.67
N TYR A 214 -2.48 5.10 6.38
CA TYR A 214 -2.72 6.22 7.30
C TYR A 214 -4.22 6.46 7.54
N THR A 215 -4.60 6.73 8.79
CA THR A 215 -5.93 7.28 9.13
C THR A 215 -6.08 8.69 8.56
N PHE A 216 -7.30 9.23 8.53
CA PHE A 216 -7.48 10.60 8.05
C PHE A 216 -6.84 11.63 9.01
N GLU A 217 -6.81 11.33 10.31
CA GLU A 217 -6.09 12.11 11.32
C GLU A 217 -4.57 12.09 11.08
N GLU A 218 -4.00 10.90 10.84
CA GLU A 218 -2.57 10.77 10.50
C GLU A 218 -2.22 11.54 9.21
N LEU A 219 -3.10 11.52 8.20
CA LEU A 219 -2.93 12.33 6.99
C LEU A 219 -3.02 13.83 7.28
N ALA A 220 -4.00 14.25 8.09
CA ALA A 220 -4.18 15.64 8.49
C ALA A 220 -2.94 16.21 9.16
N ILE A 221 -2.39 15.47 10.14
CA ILE A 221 -1.17 15.83 10.86
C ILE A 221 0.04 15.85 9.91
N ARG A 222 0.23 14.77 9.13
CA ARG A 222 1.39 14.61 8.25
C ARG A 222 1.49 15.72 7.20
N TRP A 223 0.35 16.16 6.70
CA TRP A 223 0.24 17.08 5.56
C TRP A 223 -0.18 18.49 5.96
N ASN A 224 -0.32 18.75 7.27
CA ASN A 224 -0.82 20.00 7.84
C ASN A 224 -2.11 20.52 7.16
N ILE A 225 -3.09 19.63 7.03
CA ILE A 225 -4.41 19.92 6.46
C ILE A 225 -5.50 19.48 7.44
N ALA A 226 -6.71 20.02 7.31
CA ALA A 226 -7.85 19.51 8.08
C ALA A 226 -8.20 18.06 7.67
N GLU A 227 -8.67 17.24 8.62
CA GLU A 227 -9.13 15.86 8.35
C GLU A 227 -10.19 15.82 7.24
N LYS A 228 -11.13 16.78 7.26
CA LYS A 228 -12.15 16.94 6.23
C LYS A 228 -11.54 17.14 4.84
N THR A 229 -10.45 17.91 4.75
CA THR A 229 -9.72 18.13 3.50
C THR A 229 -9.06 16.84 3.00
N ALA A 230 -8.39 16.09 3.89
CA ALA A 230 -7.79 14.79 3.54
C ALA A 230 -8.85 13.81 3.00
N ARG A 231 -10.02 13.76 3.65
CA ARG A 231 -11.16 12.94 3.22
C ARG A 231 -11.68 13.37 1.84
N ASN A 232 -11.85 14.66 1.61
CA ASN A 232 -12.29 15.21 0.33
C ASN A 232 -11.30 14.90 -0.80
N TYR A 233 -9.99 15.01 -0.55
CA TYR A 233 -8.97 14.64 -1.52
C TYR A 233 -8.99 13.15 -1.87
N CYS A 234 -9.11 12.28 -0.86
CA CYS A 234 -9.24 10.84 -1.10
C CYS A 234 -10.50 10.53 -1.92
N GLN A 235 -11.62 11.18 -1.61
CA GLN A 235 -12.87 10.98 -2.34
C GLN A 235 -12.78 11.43 -3.80
N LEU A 236 -12.20 12.61 -4.04
CA LEU A 236 -11.99 13.17 -5.37
C LEU A 236 -11.13 12.26 -6.26
N CYS A 237 -9.97 11.83 -5.74
CA CYS A 237 -9.08 10.93 -6.47
C CYS A 237 -9.77 9.59 -6.77
N ARG A 238 -10.48 9.03 -5.79
CA ARG A 238 -11.22 7.78 -5.94
C ARG A 238 -12.30 7.87 -7.01
N SER A 239 -13.12 8.93 -7.02
CA SER A 239 -14.21 9.08 -7.99
C SER A 239 -13.72 9.19 -9.43
N ILE A 240 -12.50 9.70 -9.63
CA ILE A 240 -11.89 9.83 -10.96
C ILE A 240 -11.21 8.52 -11.36
N LEU A 241 -10.37 7.97 -10.48
CA LEU A 241 -9.55 6.79 -10.80
C LEU A 241 -10.37 5.50 -10.94
N ILE A 242 -11.54 5.40 -10.30
CA ILE A 242 -12.34 4.17 -10.34
C ILE A 242 -12.88 3.83 -11.73
N GLY A 243 -13.05 4.81 -12.62
CA GLY A 243 -13.48 4.59 -14.01
C GLY A 243 -12.29 4.42 -14.95
N PRO A 244 -11.88 5.45 -15.70
CA PRO A 244 -10.92 5.32 -16.80
C PRO A 244 -9.59 4.66 -16.42
N PHE A 245 -9.08 4.93 -15.22
CA PHE A 245 -7.81 4.34 -14.76
C PHE A 245 -7.98 2.84 -14.47
N CYS A 246 -8.98 2.43 -13.69
CA CYS A 246 -9.25 1.01 -13.47
C CYS A 246 -9.60 0.27 -14.76
N ASP A 247 -10.43 0.83 -15.63
CA ASP A 247 -10.81 0.20 -16.90
C ASP A 247 -9.58 0.01 -17.81
N LYS A 248 -8.67 0.98 -17.83
CA LYS A 248 -7.40 0.89 -18.56
C LYS A 248 -6.48 -0.21 -18.03
N TYR A 249 -6.53 -0.58 -16.76
CA TYR A 249 -5.57 -1.55 -16.18
C TYR A 249 -6.21 -2.89 -15.78
N LEU A 250 -7.52 -3.00 -15.60
CA LEU A 250 -8.24 -4.17 -15.10
C LEU A 250 -9.37 -4.57 -16.06
N SER A 251 -9.00 -4.94 -17.29
CA SER A 251 -9.96 -5.34 -18.32
C SER A 251 -9.64 -6.70 -18.91
N LEU A 252 -10.68 -7.55 -18.93
CA LEU A 252 -10.71 -8.83 -19.64
C LEU A 252 -11.27 -8.72 -21.06
N THR A 253 -11.77 -7.55 -21.47
CA THR A 253 -12.42 -7.32 -22.78
C THR A 253 -11.47 -6.74 -23.82
N ARG A 254 -10.16 -6.84 -23.57
CA ARG A 254 -9.12 -6.42 -24.53
C ARG A 254 -9.00 -7.41 -25.68
N ASP A 255 -8.18 -7.01 -26.65
CA ASP A 255 -7.78 -7.88 -27.75
C ASP A 255 -7.25 -9.22 -27.21
N ARG A 256 -7.72 -10.31 -27.81
CA ARG A 256 -7.40 -11.68 -27.37
C ARG A 256 -5.90 -11.95 -27.44
N ALA A 257 -5.19 -11.41 -28.45
CA ALA A 257 -3.74 -11.61 -28.55
C ALA A 257 -3.01 -10.95 -27.38
N ASP A 258 -3.48 -9.80 -26.91
CA ASP A 258 -2.95 -9.13 -25.72
C ASP A 258 -3.12 -10.00 -24.46
N LEU A 259 -4.28 -10.64 -24.29
CA LEU A 259 -4.53 -11.57 -23.16
C LEU A 259 -3.66 -12.84 -23.24
N ILE A 260 -3.40 -13.36 -24.45
CA ILE A 260 -2.52 -14.52 -24.66
C ILE A 260 -1.05 -14.17 -24.36
N ASN A 261 -0.65 -12.91 -24.54
CA ASN A 261 0.69 -12.44 -24.20
C ASN A 261 0.95 -12.42 -22.70
N HIS A 262 -0.10 -12.28 -21.87
CA HIS A 262 -0.02 -12.39 -20.42
C HIS A 262 0.08 -13.84 -19.94
N GLN A 263 1.07 -14.59 -20.42
CA GLN A 263 1.27 -15.98 -19.99
C GLN A 263 2.75 -16.33 -19.92
N THR A 264 3.12 -17.11 -18.91
CA THR A 264 4.47 -17.65 -18.78
C THR A 264 4.66 -18.87 -19.68
N ASP A 265 5.88 -19.10 -20.15
CA ASP A 265 6.25 -20.36 -20.82
C ASP A 265 5.91 -21.57 -19.94
N THR A 266 6.11 -21.45 -18.62
CA THR A 266 5.65 -22.44 -17.63
C THR A 266 4.18 -22.80 -17.78
N ALA A 267 3.29 -21.80 -17.85
CA ALA A 267 1.87 -22.06 -17.91
C ALA A 267 1.44 -22.61 -19.27
N LYS A 268 1.98 -22.04 -20.37
CA LYS A 268 1.72 -22.51 -21.74
C LYS A 268 2.07 -23.98 -21.88
N ARG A 269 3.31 -24.36 -21.55
CA ARG A 269 3.78 -25.75 -21.70
C ARG A 269 3.00 -26.76 -20.86
N LEU A 270 2.50 -26.36 -19.68
CA LEU A 270 1.79 -27.26 -18.77
C LEU A 270 0.28 -27.38 -19.06
N HIS A 271 -0.38 -26.32 -19.53
CA HIS A 271 -1.84 -26.30 -19.63
C HIS A 271 -2.40 -25.78 -20.96
N ALA A 272 -1.60 -25.14 -21.81
CA ALA A 272 -2.00 -24.64 -23.14
C ALA A 272 -0.85 -24.75 -24.17
N PRO A 273 -0.37 -25.97 -24.48
CA PRO A 273 0.85 -26.17 -25.27
C PRO A 273 0.75 -25.70 -26.72
N SER A 274 -0.46 -25.56 -27.28
CA SER A 274 -0.68 -24.92 -28.59
C SER A 274 -0.32 -23.43 -28.59
N GLY A 275 -0.33 -22.77 -27.43
CA GLY A 275 -0.09 -21.34 -27.28
C GLY A 275 -1.28 -20.45 -27.66
N GLU A 276 -2.41 -21.03 -28.08
CA GLU A 276 -3.58 -20.31 -28.62
C GLU A 276 -4.68 -20.06 -27.56
N HIS A 277 -4.58 -20.74 -26.42
CA HIS A 277 -5.57 -20.66 -25.35
C HIS A 277 -5.15 -19.68 -24.26
N ILE A 278 -6.09 -18.88 -23.78
CA ILE A 278 -5.91 -18.05 -22.60
C ILE A 278 -5.86 -18.96 -21.37
N ILE A 279 -4.95 -18.69 -20.43
CA ILE A 279 -4.96 -19.27 -19.10
C ILE A 279 -5.30 -18.17 -18.10
N LEU A 280 -6.32 -18.39 -17.27
CA LEU A 280 -6.72 -17.47 -16.22
C LEU A 280 -6.78 -18.19 -14.88
N VAL A 281 -6.17 -17.61 -13.85
CA VAL A 281 -6.21 -18.13 -12.48
C VAL A 281 -7.19 -17.30 -11.66
N LEU A 282 -8.18 -17.95 -11.06
CA LEU A 282 -9.19 -17.28 -10.25
C LEU A 282 -9.03 -17.67 -8.78
N ASP A 283 -9.06 -16.68 -7.89
CA ASP A 283 -9.01 -16.92 -6.45
C ASP A 283 -9.69 -15.81 -5.65
N GLY A 284 -10.32 -16.20 -4.54
CA GLY A 284 -10.89 -15.28 -3.57
C GLY A 284 -9.81 -14.72 -2.64
N THR A 285 -9.80 -13.42 -2.42
CA THR A 285 -9.01 -12.80 -1.35
C THR A 285 -9.94 -12.16 -0.32
N TYR A 286 -9.38 -11.54 0.71
CA TYR A 286 -10.16 -10.92 1.77
C TYR A 286 -9.48 -9.68 2.35
N VAL A 287 -10.30 -8.73 2.77
CA VAL A 287 -9.89 -7.58 3.57
C VAL A 287 -10.66 -7.61 4.88
N PHE A 288 -9.94 -7.60 6.00
CA PHE A 288 -10.56 -7.63 7.32
C PHE A 288 -11.22 -6.29 7.65
N ILE A 289 -12.40 -6.35 8.26
CA ILE A 289 -13.16 -5.17 8.67
C ILE A 289 -13.47 -5.26 10.16
N GLN A 290 -13.80 -4.13 10.77
CA GLN A 290 -14.30 -4.09 12.14
C GLN A 290 -15.61 -4.86 12.27
N LYS A 291 -15.86 -5.39 13.48
CA LYS A 291 -17.18 -5.90 13.85
C LYS A 291 -18.16 -4.73 13.81
N SER A 292 -19.27 -4.90 13.11
CA SER A 292 -20.35 -3.88 13.07
C SER A 292 -21.35 -4.11 14.18
N SER A 293 -21.93 -3.03 14.71
CA SER A 293 -23.10 -3.07 15.60
C SER A 293 -24.38 -3.40 14.84
N ASN A 294 -24.40 -3.29 13.51
CA ASN A 294 -25.46 -3.83 12.68
C ASN A 294 -25.31 -5.36 12.59
N PHE A 295 -26.08 -6.09 13.38
CA PHE A 295 -26.01 -7.55 13.45
C PHE A 295 -26.27 -8.25 12.11
N ALA A 296 -27.11 -7.69 11.23
CA ALA A 296 -27.35 -8.27 9.92
C ALA A 296 -26.09 -8.18 9.04
N PHE A 297 -25.48 -6.99 8.97
CA PHE A 297 -24.22 -6.78 8.27
C PHE A 297 -23.08 -7.60 8.89
N GLN A 298 -23.04 -7.70 10.22
CA GLN A 298 -22.06 -8.52 10.92
C GLN A 298 -22.18 -10.00 10.53
N ARG A 299 -23.39 -10.57 10.50
CA ARG A 299 -23.60 -11.97 10.08
C ARG A 299 -23.20 -12.20 8.62
N MET A 300 -23.53 -11.27 7.73
CA MET A 300 -23.15 -11.34 6.31
C MET A 300 -21.63 -11.31 6.09
N THR A 301 -20.93 -10.48 6.85
CA THR A 301 -19.48 -10.29 6.67
C THR A 301 -18.64 -11.25 7.52
N TYR A 302 -19.24 -12.00 8.44
CA TYR A 302 -18.51 -12.97 9.25
C TYR A 302 -18.11 -14.20 8.43
N SER A 303 -16.80 -14.48 8.39
CA SER A 303 -16.28 -15.69 7.74
C SER A 303 -16.04 -16.78 8.78
N GLY A 304 -16.78 -17.89 8.69
CA GLY A 304 -16.57 -19.05 9.55
C GLY A 304 -15.15 -19.65 9.42
N HIS A 305 -14.53 -19.55 8.25
CA HIS A 305 -13.17 -20.05 8.00
C HIS A 305 -12.06 -19.18 8.61
N LYS A 306 -12.30 -17.87 8.75
CA LYS A 306 -11.30 -16.91 9.28
C LYS A 306 -11.64 -16.43 10.69
N HIS A 307 -12.79 -16.85 11.23
CA HIS A 307 -13.34 -16.46 12.52
C HIS A 307 -13.36 -14.93 12.73
N ARG A 308 -13.55 -14.16 11.65
CA ARG A 308 -13.53 -12.69 11.65
C ARG A 308 -14.44 -12.11 10.57
N ASN A 309 -14.86 -10.86 10.77
CA ASN A 309 -15.56 -10.05 9.77
C ASN A 309 -14.60 -9.62 8.65
N LEU A 310 -15.01 -9.84 7.40
CA LEU A 310 -14.28 -9.48 6.20
C LEU A 310 -15.21 -9.23 5.02
N ILE A 311 -14.69 -8.53 4.01
CA ILE A 311 -15.24 -8.53 2.65
C ILE A 311 -14.33 -9.36 1.73
N LYS A 312 -14.90 -9.89 0.66
CA LYS A 312 -14.21 -10.74 -0.31
C LYS A 312 -14.14 -10.10 -1.70
N PRO A 313 -12.96 -9.72 -2.17
CA PRO A 313 -12.70 -9.54 -3.60
C PRO A 313 -12.45 -10.89 -4.29
N MET A 314 -12.98 -11.09 -5.50
CA MET A 314 -12.60 -12.19 -6.38
C MET A 314 -11.60 -11.68 -7.42
N MET A 315 -10.44 -12.31 -7.51
CA MET A 315 -9.34 -11.89 -8.38
C MET A 315 -9.26 -12.80 -9.61
N ALA A 316 -9.06 -12.19 -10.78
CA ALA A 316 -8.66 -12.87 -12.00
C ALA A 316 -7.25 -12.46 -12.38
N VAL A 317 -6.33 -13.41 -12.39
CA VAL A 317 -4.90 -13.18 -12.55
C VAL A 317 -4.35 -14.08 -13.65
N PHE A 318 -3.60 -13.47 -14.56
CA PHE A 318 -2.90 -14.17 -15.62
C PHE A 318 -1.59 -14.81 -15.10
N PRO A 319 -1.07 -15.86 -15.76
CA PRO A 319 0.10 -16.60 -15.27
C PRO A 319 1.40 -15.82 -15.07
N ASP A 320 1.54 -14.66 -15.71
CA ASP A 320 2.67 -13.74 -15.54
C ASP A 320 2.48 -12.78 -14.34
N GLY A 321 1.32 -12.84 -13.68
CA GLY A 321 0.94 -12.02 -12.53
C GLY A 321 0.14 -10.77 -12.88
N TYR A 322 -0.20 -10.53 -14.14
CA TYR A 322 -1.06 -9.41 -14.51
C TYR A 322 -2.48 -9.63 -14.01
N ILE A 323 -3.09 -8.61 -13.39
CA ILE A 323 -4.47 -8.71 -12.91
C ILE A 323 -5.43 -8.38 -14.05
N GLY A 324 -6.19 -9.36 -14.52
CA GLY A 324 -7.17 -9.16 -15.58
C GLY A 324 -8.45 -8.47 -15.08
N ALA A 325 -8.96 -8.88 -13.92
CA ALA A 325 -10.15 -8.29 -13.32
C ALA A 325 -10.21 -8.49 -11.80
N VAL A 326 -11.02 -7.64 -11.15
CA VAL A 326 -11.36 -7.75 -9.74
C VAL A 326 -12.86 -7.51 -9.56
N TRP A 327 -13.56 -8.48 -8.99
CA TRP A 327 -15.00 -8.41 -8.74
C TRP A 327 -15.33 -8.39 -7.25
N GLY A 328 -16.50 -7.84 -6.91
CA GLY A 328 -16.98 -7.72 -5.53
C GLY A 328 -17.44 -6.30 -5.16
N PRO A 329 -17.43 -5.95 -3.86
CA PRO A 329 -17.06 -6.82 -2.75
C PRO A 329 -18.18 -7.83 -2.45
N PHE A 330 -17.81 -9.08 -2.18
CA PHE A 330 -18.76 -10.12 -1.77
C PHE A 330 -18.79 -10.27 -0.24
N PRO A 331 -19.92 -10.72 0.34
CA PRO A 331 -20.03 -11.01 1.77
C PRO A 331 -19.04 -12.09 2.24
N GLY A 332 -18.52 -11.95 3.46
CA GLY A 332 -17.55 -12.89 4.05
C GLY A 332 -18.08 -14.31 4.29
N ASN A 333 -19.40 -14.46 4.41
CA ASN A 333 -20.06 -15.76 4.55
C ASN A 333 -20.36 -16.46 3.21
N LYS A 334 -20.20 -15.77 2.07
CA LYS A 334 -20.45 -16.34 0.74
C LYS A 334 -19.24 -17.16 0.31
N ASN A 335 -19.45 -18.40 -0.13
CA ASN A 335 -18.34 -19.27 -0.56
C ASN A 335 -17.84 -18.87 -1.96
N ASP A 336 -16.57 -19.18 -2.25
CA ASP A 336 -15.91 -18.67 -3.45
C ASP A 336 -16.43 -19.35 -4.73
N ALA A 337 -16.88 -20.61 -4.65
CA ALA A 337 -17.53 -21.33 -5.76
C ALA A 337 -18.83 -20.64 -6.21
N SER A 338 -19.70 -20.25 -5.27
CA SER A 338 -20.96 -19.56 -5.55
C SER A 338 -20.74 -18.18 -6.16
N ILE A 339 -19.71 -17.47 -5.69
CA ILE A 339 -19.29 -16.19 -6.29
C ILE A 339 -18.89 -16.41 -7.75
N LEU A 340 -18.10 -17.44 -8.05
CA LEU A 340 -17.67 -17.70 -9.41
C LEU A 340 -18.83 -18.11 -10.33
N ILE A 341 -19.80 -18.89 -9.84
CA ILE A 341 -21.01 -19.23 -10.63
C ILE A 341 -21.76 -17.97 -11.06
N ASP A 342 -21.96 -17.01 -10.14
CA ASP A 342 -22.61 -15.75 -10.47
C ASP A 342 -21.80 -14.96 -11.51
N LEU A 343 -20.46 -14.92 -11.36
CA LEU A 343 -19.58 -14.21 -12.29
C LEU A 343 -19.54 -14.82 -13.69
N LEU A 344 -19.58 -16.15 -13.82
CA LEU A 344 -19.68 -16.83 -15.12
C LEU A 344 -20.96 -16.46 -15.88
N ASN A 345 -22.00 -16.01 -15.18
CA ASN A 345 -23.28 -15.64 -15.78
C ASN A 345 -23.45 -14.13 -15.98
N THR A 346 -22.71 -13.30 -15.24
CA THR A 346 -22.89 -11.84 -15.22
C THR A 346 -21.74 -11.07 -15.85
N THR A 347 -20.58 -11.70 -16.03
CA THR A 347 -19.39 -11.08 -16.63
C THR A 347 -19.39 -11.26 -18.14
N ASP A 348 -18.87 -10.26 -18.86
CA ASP A 348 -18.57 -10.38 -20.27
C ASP A 348 -17.29 -11.22 -20.49
N TRP A 349 -17.43 -12.33 -21.22
CA TRP A 349 -16.35 -13.26 -21.58
C TRP A 349 -16.05 -13.24 -23.08
N ASN A 350 -16.46 -12.23 -23.84
CA ASN A 350 -16.38 -12.20 -25.31
C ASN A 350 -14.96 -12.35 -25.88
N SER A 351 -13.91 -11.97 -25.14
CA SER A 351 -12.51 -12.19 -25.56
C SER A 351 -12.02 -13.64 -25.34
N PHE A 352 -12.79 -14.45 -24.62
CA PHE A 352 -12.49 -15.85 -24.33
C PHE A 352 -13.22 -16.79 -25.31
N GLN A 353 -12.65 -17.98 -25.51
CA GLN A 353 -13.14 -18.98 -26.45
C GLN A 353 -13.20 -20.36 -25.81
N PRO A 354 -14.00 -21.29 -26.36
CA PRO A 354 -13.95 -22.69 -25.96
C PRO A 354 -12.52 -23.24 -26.03
N GLY A 355 -12.11 -23.97 -24.99
CA GLY A 355 -10.74 -24.45 -24.82
C GLY A 355 -9.85 -23.58 -23.93
N ASP A 356 -10.22 -22.33 -23.67
CA ASP A 356 -9.50 -21.49 -22.70
C ASP A 356 -9.54 -22.10 -21.29
N VAL A 357 -8.46 -21.92 -20.55
CA VAL A 357 -8.21 -22.65 -19.30
C VAL A 357 -8.50 -21.75 -18.11
N ILE A 358 -9.37 -22.23 -17.20
CA ILE A 358 -9.61 -21.59 -15.90
C ILE A 358 -9.02 -22.48 -14.80
N ILE A 359 -8.03 -21.94 -14.09
CA ILE A 359 -7.37 -22.60 -12.96
C ILE A 359 -7.94 -22.05 -11.64
N VAL A 360 -8.40 -22.94 -10.78
CA VAL A 360 -8.97 -22.60 -9.46
C VAL A 360 -8.40 -23.48 -8.34
N ASP A 361 -8.56 -23.03 -7.09
CA ASP A 361 -8.24 -23.86 -5.93
C ASP A 361 -9.31 -24.94 -5.67
N ARG A 362 -9.00 -25.91 -4.80
CA ARG A 362 -9.91 -26.99 -4.39
C ARG A 362 -11.23 -26.51 -3.81
N GLY A 363 -11.27 -25.32 -3.20
CA GLY A 363 -12.50 -24.71 -2.70
C GLY A 363 -13.57 -24.42 -3.76
N PHE A 364 -13.21 -24.48 -5.05
CA PHE A 364 -14.09 -24.21 -6.20
C PHE A 364 -14.70 -25.48 -6.82
N ARG A 365 -14.63 -26.62 -6.13
CA ARG A 365 -15.10 -27.92 -6.63
C ARG A 365 -16.49 -27.86 -7.27
N ASP A 366 -17.42 -27.19 -6.61
CA ASP A 366 -18.83 -27.23 -6.97
C ASP A 366 -19.15 -26.39 -8.22
N CYS A 367 -18.25 -25.49 -8.65
CA CYS A 367 -18.43 -24.68 -9.86
C CYS A 367 -17.67 -25.23 -11.09
N ILE A 368 -16.94 -26.34 -10.96
CA ILE A 368 -16.22 -26.97 -12.09
C ILE A 368 -17.16 -27.30 -13.25
N PRO A 369 -18.36 -27.89 -13.06
CA PRO A 369 -19.29 -28.13 -14.16
C PRO A 369 -19.78 -26.83 -14.84
N ASN A 370 -19.94 -25.74 -14.08
CA ASN A 370 -20.37 -24.44 -14.60
C ASN A 370 -19.28 -23.77 -15.45
N ILE A 371 -18.02 -23.96 -15.10
CA ILE A 371 -16.88 -23.51 -15.92
C ILE A 371 -16.90 -24.28 -17.25
N SER A 372 -17.03 -25.61 -17.18
CA SER A 372 -17.05 -26.47 -18.37
C SER A 372 -18.25 -26.21 -19.28
N SER A 373 -19.42 -25.87 -18.73
CA SER A 373 -20.61 -25.56 -19.53
C SER A 373 -20.49 -24.27 -20.34
N LYS A 374 -19.55 -23.38 -19.99
CA LYS A 374 -19.17 -22.20 -20.78
C LYS A 374 -18.16 -22.52 -21.89
N GLY A 375 -17.73 -23.78 -22.02
CA GLY A 375 -16.73 -24.22 -22.99
C GLY A 375 -15.28 -24.12 -22.50
N PHE A 376 -15.05 -23.66 -21.27
CA PHE A 376 -13.71 -23.53 -20.70
C PHE A 376 -13.19 -24.86 -20.15
N VAL A 377 -11.87 -25.04 -20.18
CA VAL A 377 -11.18 -26.16 -19.54
C VAL A 377 -10.94 -25.83 -18.08
N ALA A 378 -11.75 -26.38 -17.20
CA ALA A 378 -11.59 -26.23 -15.76
C ALA A 378 -10.42 -27.08 -15.22
N LYS A 379 -9.47 -26.45 -14.50
CA LYS A 379 -8.35 -27.11 -13.84
C LYS A 379 -8.35 -26.82 -12.34
N MET A 380 -8.32 -27.87 -11.53
CA MET A 380 -8.30 -27.79 -10.07
C MET A 380 -7.47 -28.95 -9.50
N PRO A 381 -6.71 -28.76 -8.41
CA PRO A 381 -6.03 -29.88 -7.76
C PRO A 381 -7.03 -30.97 -7.33
N SER A 382 -6.63 -32.24 -7.46
CA SER A 382 -7.51 -33.37 -7.21
C SER A 382 -7.87 -33.54 -5.73
N PHE A 383 -9.06 -34.07 -5.49
CA PHE A 383 -9.43 -34.69 -4.22
C PHE A 383 -9.00 -36.16 -4.23
N ALA A 384 -8.80 -36.73 -3.04
CA ALA A 384 -8.68 -38.17 -2.93
C ALA A 384 -10.06 -38.80 -3.10
N ASP A 385 -10.08 -40.02 -3.63
CA ASP A 385 -11.33 -40.78 -3.84
C ASP A 385 -12.10 -40.98 -2.53
N LYS A 386 -11.38 -41.05 -1.40
CA LYS A 386 -11.95 -41.07 -0.06
C LYS A 386 -11.17 -40.13 0.87
N PRO A 387 -11.82 -39.49 1.87
CA PRO A 387 -11.14 -38.58 2.82
C PRO A 387 -9.95 -39.22 3.54
N SER A 388 -10.08 -40.50 3.92
CA SER A 388 -9.05 -41.27 4.63
C SER A 388 -7.89 -41.76 3.76
N LEU A 389 -8.03 -41.78 2.43
CA LEU A 389 -7.00 -42.31 1.53
C LEU A 389 -6.08 -41.21 1.01
N PRO A 390 -4.79 -41.49 0.75
CA PRO A 390 -3.93 -40.57 0.00
C PRO A 390 -4.43 -40.38 -1.45
N LEU A 391 -3.94 -39.33 -2.12
CA LEU A 391 -4.10 -39.19 -3.57
C LEU A 391 -3.35 -40.33 -4.27
N THR A 392 -3.93 -40.82 -5.36
CA THR A 392 -3.19 -41.71 -6.27
C THR A 392 -2.02 -40.96 -6.92
N THR A 393 -1.05 -41.70 -7.45
CA THR A 393 0.11 -41.10 -8.16
C THR A 393 -0.35 -40.12 -9.26
N GLN A 394 -1.30 -40.52 -10.12
CA GLN A 394 -1.80 -39.67 -11.20
C GLN A 394 -2.48 -38.40 -10.69
N GLN A 395 -3.35 -38.52 -9.67
CA GLN A 395 -4.01 -37.38 -9.03
C GLN A 395 -3.00 -36.41 -8.41
N ALA A 396 -1.99 -36.94 -7.71
CA ALA A 396 -0.97 -36.15 -7.03
C ALA A 396 -0.02 -35.45 -8.03
N ASN A 397 0.37 -36.12 -9.12
CA ASN A 397 1.14 -35.55 -10.22
C ASN A 397 0.36 -34.42 -10.91
N SER A 398 -0.88 -34.68 -11.30
CA SER A 398 -1.76 -33.70 -11.97
C SER A 398 -1.98 -32.46 -11.10
N SER A 399 -2.22 -32.66 -9.80
CA SER A 399 -2.32 -31.59 -8.81
C SER A 399 -1.04 -30.75 -8.72
N ARG A 400 0.15 -31.36 -8.87
CA ARG A 400 1.42 -30.63 -8.84
C ARG A 400 1.57 -29.71 -10.05
N LEU A 401 1.17 -30.16 -11.24
CA LEU A 401 1.18 -29.33 -12.46
C LEU A 401 0.27 -28.10 -12.31
N ILE A 402 -0.92 -28.29 -11.76
CA ILE A 402 -1.89 -27.21 -11.53
C ILE A 402 -1.35 -26.22 -10.50
N THR A 403 -0.83 -26.71 -9.36
CA THR A 403 -0.31 -25.86 -8.29
C THR A 403 0.98 -25.10 -8.68
N LYS A 404 1.75 -25.56 -9.68
CA LYS A 404 2.92 -24.82 -10.19
C LYS A 404 2.51 -23.50 -10.85
N VAL A 405 1.34 -23.44 -11.49
CA VAL A 405 0.80 -22.22 -12.11
C VAL A 405 -0.07 -21.43 -11.14
N ARG A 406 -1.01 -22.10 -10.44
CA ARG A 406 -1.97 -21.44 -9.54
C ARG A 406 -1.31 -20.54 -8.50
N TYR A 407 -0.12 -20.88 -8.01
CA TYR A 407 0.64 -20.09 -7.04
C TYR A 407 0.73 -18.59 -7.37
N ILE A 408 0.71 -18.20 -8.64
CA ILE A 408 0.80 -16.80 -9.07
C ILE A 408 -0.28 -15.91 -8.42
N VAL A 409 -1.51 -16.40 -8.27
CA VAL A 409 -2.60 -15.61 -7.69
C VAL A 409 -2.36 -15.33 -6.21
N GLU A 410 -1.74 -16.28 -5.48
CA GLU A 410 -1.35 -16.11 -4.08
C GLU A 410 -0.25 -15.06 -3.95
N VAL A 411 0.71 -15.06 -4.88
CA VAL A 411 1.77 -14.05 -4.95
C VAL A 411 1.17 -12.67 -5.14
N VAL A 412 0.26 -12.52 -6.09
CA VAL A 412 -0.40 -11.24 -6.38
C VAL A 412 -1.22 -10.77 -5.18
N ASN A 413 -2.03 -11.65 -4.59
CA ASN A 413 -2.80 -11.37 -3.37
C ASN A 413 -1.90 -10.90 -2.22
N GLY A 414 -0.77 -11.57 -2.00
CA GLY A 414 0.23 -11.18 -1.00
C GLY A 414 0.92 -9.85 -1.32
N ARG A 415 1.23 -9.59 -2.60
CA ARG A 415 1.84 -8.33 -3.05
C ARG A 415 0.92 -7.14 -2.80
N ILE A 416 -0.39 -7.27 -3.06
CA ILE A 416 -1.37 -6.20 -2.79
C ILE A 416 -1.29 -5.78 -1.32
N LYS A 417 -1.38 -6.71 -0.37
CA LYS A 417 -1.34 -6.40 1.07
C LYS A 417 0.03 -5.88 1.53
N LYS A 418 1.12 -6.42 0.99
CA LYS A 418 2.48 -5.98 1.30
C LYS A 418 2.77 -4.57 0.79
N ILE A 419 2.28 -4.23 -0.40
CA ILE A 419 2.51 -2.94 -1.04
C ILE A 419 1.56 -1.89 -0.49
N PHE A 420 0.27 -2.20 -0.40
CA PHE A 420 -0.78 -1.29 0.07
C PHE A 420 -1.17 -1.69 1.49
N LYS A 421 -0.41 -1.17 2.47
CA LYS A 421 -0.58 -1.50 3.88
C LYS A 421 -1.97 -1.21 4.42
N TYR A 422 -2.75 -0.37 3.73
CA TYR A 422 -4.14 -0.14 4.05
C TYR A 422 -4.94 -1.44 4.16
N PHE A 423 -4.76 -2.40 3.23
CA PHE A 423 -5.54 -3.65 3.20
C PHE A 423 -5.00 -4.77 4.10
N ASP A 424 -3.84 -4.57 4.73
CA ASP A 424 -3.29 -5.49 5.73
C ASP A 424 -3.86 -5.22 7.13
N ARG A 425 -4.44 -4.03 7.34
CA ARG A 425 -5.08 -3.62 8.58
C ARG A 425 -6.54 -4.09 8.66
N THR A 426 -7.11 -3.96 9.84
CA THR A 426 -8.57 -4.09 10.05
C THR A 426 -9.22 -2.76 9.71
N ILE A 427 -10.03 -2.72 8.65
CA ILE A 427 -10.64 -1.49 8.14
C ILE A 427 -11.82 -1.04 9.02
N GLN A 428 -11.91 0.26 9.25
CA GLN A 428 -12.97 0.86 10.04
C GLN A 428 -14.32 0.86 9.32
N ASN A 429 -15.41 0.69 10.08
CA ASN A 429 -16.76 0.65 9.51
C ASN A 429 -17.13 1.93 8.72
N THR A 430 -16.56 3.07 9.10
CA THR A 430 -16.80 4.40 8.53
C THR A 430 -16.26 4.59 7.11
N THR A 431 -15.44 3.65 6.60
CA THR A 431 -14.84 3.72 5.25
C THR A 431 -15.22 2.54 4.36
N LEU A 432 -16.20 1.72 4.76
CA LEU A 432 -16.53 0.49 4.04
C LEU A 432 -17.24 0.73 2.70
N ASP A 433 -17.97 1.83 2.59
CA ASP A 433 -18.64 2.29 1.37
C ASP A 433 -17.67 2.52 0.20
N THR A 434 -16.43 2.88 0.51
CA THR A 434 -15.38 3.22 -0.45
C THR A 434 -14.27 2.17 -0.55
N LEU A 435 -14.24 1.20 0.37
CA LEU A 435 -13.16 0.22 0.51
C LEU A 435 -12.91 -0.60 -0.75
N PHE A 436 -13.96 -1.05 -1.43
CA PHE A 436 -13.79 -1.88 -2.62
C PHE A 436 -13.25 -1.09 -3.82
N ASN A 437 -13.64 0.18 -3.95
CA ASN A 437 -13.08 1.07 -4.97
C ASN A 437 -11.59 1.32 -4.72
N ASP A 438 -11.20 1.53 -3.46
CA ASP A 438 -9.78 1.61 -3.06
C ASP A 438 -9.02 0.33 -3.43
N PHE A 439 -9.63 -0.84 -3.21
CA PHE A 439 -9.02 -2.13 -3.55
C PHE A 439 -8.82 -2.29 -5.06
N LYS A 440 -9.82 -1.91 -5.87
CA LYS A 440 -9.70 -1.90 -7.34
C LYS A 440 -8.60 -0.96 -7.82
N ILE A 441 -8.57 0.28 -7.32
CA ILE A 441 -7.54 1.26 -7.70
C ILE A 441 -6.15 0.76 -7.33
N ALA A 442 -5.99 0.13 -6.16
CA ALA A 442 -4.72 -0.49 -5.76
C ALA A 442 -4.29 -1.63 -6.70
N CYS A 443 -5.23 -2.46 -7.18
CA CYS A 443 -4.94 -3.48 -8.18
C CYS A 443 -4.51 -2.86 -9.52
N ALA A 444 -5.18 -1.80 -9.96
CA ALA A 444 -4.81 -1.07 -11.16
C ALA A 444 -3.42 -0.40 -11.05
N LEU A 445 -3.08 0.17 -9.89
CA LEU A 445 -1.74 0.70 -9.58
C LEU A 445 -0.66 -0.38 -9.60
N LEU A 446 -1.00 -1.61 -9.19
CA LEU A 446 -0.07 -2.74 -9.28
C LEU A 446 0.20 -3.12 -10.74
N ASN A 447 -0.81 -3.04 -11.61
CA ASN A 447 -0.66 -3.25 -13.05
C ASN A 447 0.06 -2.09 -13.76
N LEU A 448 -0.09 -0.84 -13.30
CA LEU A 448 0.70 0.30 -13.80
C LEU A 448 2.20 0.05 -13.62
N THR A 449 2.59 -0.52 -12.49
CA THR A 449 3.99 -0.83 -12.14
C THR A 449 4.37 -2.29 -12.43
N PHE A 450 3.62 -2.92 -13.34
CA PHE A 450 3.70 -4.35 -13.61
C PHE A 450 5.10 -4.77 -14.03
N LYS A 451 5.55 -5.89 -13.45
CA LYS A 451 6.75 -6.59 -13.85
C LYS A 451 6.37 -8.06 -14.01
N PRO A 452 6.37 -8.59 -15.25
CA PRO A 452 5.92 -9.96 -15.50
C PRO A 452 6.82 -10.95 -14.80
N VAL A 453 6.22 -12.01 -14.29
CA VAL A 453 6.95 -13.21 -13.90
C VAL A 453 7.49 -13.86 -15.17
N VAL A 454 8.80 -14.06 -15.24
CA VAL A 454 9.47 -14.67 -16.39
C VAL A 454 9.90 -16.08 -16.04
N THR A 455 9.77 -17.01 -16.99
CA THR A 455 10.26 -18.39 -16.84
C THR A 455 11.78 -18.40 -17.02
N SER A 456 12.50 -18.75 -15.94
CA SER A 456 13.97 -18.89 -15.99
C SER A 456 14.40 -20.18 -16.70
N ASP A 457 15.68 -20.31 -17.06
CA ASP A 457 16.20 -21.56 -17.65
C ASP A 457 16.12 -22.75 -16.68
N LEU A 458 16.24 -22.49 -15.38
CA LEU A 458 15.98 -23.50 -14.36
C LEU A 458 14.51 -23.93 -14.36
N ASP A 459 13.56 -22.98 -14.50
CA ASP A 459 12.14 -23.32 -14.61
C ASP A 459 11.86 -24.17 -15.85
N LYS A 460 12.50 -23.89 -17.00
CA LYS A 460 12.37 -24.73 -18.22
C LYS A 460 12.77 -26.18 -17.94
N ARG A 461 13.94 -26.40 -17.31
CA ARG A 461 14.40 -27.73 -16.89
C ARG A 461 13.46 -28.39 -15.89
N ILE A 462 12.90 -27.62 -14.95
CA ILE A 462 11.88 -28.11 -14.01
C ILE A 462 10.63 -28.56 -14.77
N ILE A 463 10.15 -27.80 -15.76
CA ILE A 463 8.98 -28.14 -16.56
C ILE A 463 9.21 -29.41 -17.38
N ASP A 464 10.38 -29.54 -18.02
CA ASP A 464 10.76 -30.75 -18.77
C ASP A 464 10.65 -31.98 -17.87
N ARG A 465 11.21 -31.88 -16.67
CA ARG A 465 11.14 -32.93 -15.65
C ARG A 465 9.70 -33.19 -15.20
N MET A 466 8.91 -32.14 -14.95
CA MET A 466 7.52 -32.28 -14.52
C MET A 466 6.67 -33.00 -15.58
N LEU A 467 6.86 -32.67 -16.86
CA LEU A 467 6.17 -33.31 -17.98
C LEU A 467 6.61 -34.76 -18.14
N HIS A 468 7.93 -35.03 -18.09
CA HIS A 468 8.47 -36.38 -18.17
C HIS A 468 7.86 -37.33 -17.12
N PHE A 469 7.79 -36.91 -15.86
CA PHE A 469 7.24 -37.74 -14.77
C PHE A 469 5.71 -37.67 -14.62
N SER A 470 5.02 -36.85 -15.42
CA SER A 470 3.59 -36.56 -15.19
C SER A 470 2.68 -37.79 -15.27
N ASN A 471 3.01 -38.73 -16.15
CA ASN A 471 2.26 -39.96 -16.40
C ASN A 471 2.92 -41.20 -15.78
N GLU A 472 4.04 -41.02 -15.08
CA GLU A 472 4.77 -42.12 -14.46
C GLU A 472 4.06 -42.63 -13.20
N LYS A 473 4.13 -43.94 -12.99
CA LYS A 473 3.63 -44.59 -11.77
C LYS A 473 4.69 -44.54 -10.68
N ASN A 474 4.25 -44.63 -9.42
CA ASN A 474 5.17 -44.76 -8.30
C ASN A 474 5.41 -46.24 -7.99
N HIS A 475 6.40 -46.84 -8.66
CA HIS A 475 6.79 -48.23 -8.43
C HIS A 475 7.25 -48.52 -7.00
N LEU A 476 7.84 -47.53 -6.31
CA LEU A 476 8.26 -47.70 -4.92
C LEU A 476 7.07 -47.78 -3.97
N PHE A 477 5.97 -47.07 -4.26
CA PHE A 477 4.71 -47.23 -3.55
C PHE A 477 4.16 -48.65 -3.71
N GLU A 478 4.14 -49.20 -4.93
CA GLU A 478 3.68 -50.57 -5.19
C GLU A 478 4.46 -51.59 -4.38
N LEU A 479 5.80 -51.47 -4.37
CA LEU A 479 6.69 -52.28 -3.54
C LEU A 479 6.35 -52.17 -2.05
N VAL A 480 6.27 -50.95 -1.51
CA VAL A 480 6.00 -50.71 -0.08
C VAL A 480 4.67 -51.33 0.35
N CYS A 481 3.64 -51.23 -0.49
CA CYS A 481 2.33 -51.81 -0.23
C CYS A 481 2.33 -53.34 -0.31
N GLN A 482 2.88 -53.93 -1.36
CA GLN A 482 2.88 -55.38 -1.56
C GLN A 482 3.74 -56.11 -0.53
N GLU A 483 4.89 -55.55 -0.17
CA GLU A 483 5.78 -56.08 0.88
C GLU A 483 5.31 -55.72 2.29
N LYS A 484 4.25 -54.93 2.43
CA LYS A 484 3.67 -54.46 3.71
C LYS A 484 4.73 -53.79 4.62
N LEU A 485 5.64 -53.01 4.04
CA LEU A 485 6.81 -52.49 4.77
C LEU A 485 6.42 -51.57 5.94
N ASN A 486 5.27 -50.91 5.88
CA ASN A 486 4.78 -50.04 6.96
C ASN A 486 4.41 -50.82 8.23
N SER A 487 3.94 -52.06 8.11
CA SER A 487 3.55 -52.89 9.27
C SER A 487 4.71 -53.74 9.82
N GLN A 488 5.83 -53.81 9.10
CA GLN A 488 6.99 -54.55 9.56
C GLN A 488 7.66 -53.85 10.74
N THR A 489 8.07 -54.64 11.73
CA THR A 489 8.91 -54.17 12.84
C THR A 489 10.25 -53.69 12.29
N SER A 490 10.75 -52.59 12.83
CA SER A 490 12.00 -51.99 12.38
C SER A 490 12.70 -51.34 13.57
N ARG A 491 14.02 -51.53 13.65
CA ARG A 491 14.83 -50.87 14.67
C ARG A 491 15.17 -49.47 14.18
N PHE A 492 14.42 -48.50 14.70
CA PHE A 492 14.59 -47.10 14.39
C PHE A 492 15.72 -46.48 15.24
N GLN A 493 16.51 -45.61 14.63
CA GLN A 493 17.57 -44.81 15.24
C GLN A 493 17.40 -43.36 14.80
N ARG A 494 17.87 -42.38 15.57
CA ARG A 494 17.83 -40.98 15.13
C ARG A 494 18.63 -40.82 13.84
N MET A 495 18.17 -39.95 12.96
CA MET A 495 18.78 -39.73 11.64
C MET A 495 20.27 -39.39 11.71
N GLU A 496 20.69 -38.62 12.72
CA GLU A 496 22.08 -38.21 12.96
C GLU A 496 22.98 -39.40 13.36
N ASP A 497 22.41 -40.42 14.00
CA ASP A 497 23.15 -41.58 14.52
C ASP A 497 23.30 -42.68 13.46
N VAL A 498 22.61 -42.57 12.32
CA VAL A 498 22.66 -43.58 11.27
C VAL A 498 23.82 -43.32 10.32
N GLU A 499 24.82 -44.18 10.38
CA GLU A 499 25.88 -44.22 9.36
C GLU A 499 25.33 -44.70 8.01
N ILE A 500 25.42 -43.82 7.02
CA ILE A 500 25.13 -44.09 5.60
C ILE A 500 26.43 -43.96 4.81
N GLU A 501 26.93 -45.08 4.29
CA GLU A 501 28.19 -45.16 3.53
C GLU A 501 28.23 -44.21 2.32
N PHE A 502 27.10 -44.05 1.63
CA PHE A 502 27.00 -43.22 0.45
C PHE A 502 25.65 -42.49 0.39
N PHE A 503 25.67 -41.21 0.00
CA PHE A 503 24.47 -40.51 -0.46
C PHE A 503 24.97 -39.42 -1.42
N PRO A 504 24.31 -39.22 -2.58
CA PRO A 504 24.80 -38.28 -3.58
C PRO A 504 24.92 -36.88 -2.97
N ARG A 505 26.05 -36.22 -3.22
CA ARG A 505 26.18 -34.80 -2.92
C ARG A 505 25.35 -34.03 -3.95
N LEU A 506 24.44 -33.20 -3.46
CA LEU A 506 23.53 -32.38 -4.26
C LEU A 506 23.90 -30.92 -4.06
N ASP A 507 23.65 -30.10 -5.07
CA ASP A 507 23.59 -28.64 -4.91
C ASP A 507 22.13 -28.15 -4.77
N MET A 508 21.96 -26.83 -4.62
CA MET A 508 20.62 -26.24 -4.51
C MET A 508 19.81 -26.33 -5.82
N GLN A 509 20.48 -26.35 -6.98
CA GLN A 509 19.80 -26.53 -8.26
C GLN A 509 19.26 -27.95 -8.41
N ASP A 510 20.05 -28.97 -8.04
CA ASP A 510 19.62 -30.37 -7.97
C ASP A 510 18.39 -30.52 -7.08
N LEU A 511 18.43 -29.91 -5.90
CA LEU A 511 17.30 -29.92 -4.97
C LEU A 511 16.06 -29.26 -5.57
N TRP A 512 16.19 -28.08 -6.20
CA TRP A 512 15.06 -27.39 -6.83
C TRP A 512 14.51 -28.14 -8.04
N LEU A 513 15.36 -28.82 -8.82
CA LEU A 513 14.96 -29.71 -9.90
C LEU A 513 14.18 -30.90 -9.35
N TYR A 514 14.71 -31.55 -8.31
CA TYR A 514 14.09 -32.73 -7.70
C TYR A 514 12.75 -32.41 -7.05
N THR A 515 12.63 -31.28 -6.35
CA THR A 515 11.37 -30.86 -5.70
C THR A 515 10.41 -30.12 -6.65
N CYS A 516 10.87 -29.81 -7.86
CA CYS A 516 10.20 -28.94 -8.83
C CYS A 516 9.85 -27.56 -8.25
N GLY A 517 10.75 -26.96 -7.48
CA GLY A 517 10.63 -25.61 -6.92
C GLY A 517 11.05 -25.48 -5.45
N SER A 518 11.19 -24.24 -4.98
CA SER A 518 11.82 -23.93 -3.69
C SER A 518 10.94 -24.18 -2.45
N TYR A 519 9.62 -24.29 -2.59
CA TYR A 519 8.71 -24.38 -1.44
C TYR A 519 8.98 -25.58 -0.53
N ALA A 520 9.15 -26.78 -1.10
CA ALA A 520 9.40 -27.99 -0.30
C ALA A 520 10.74 -27.92 0.44
N ILE A 521 11.74 -27.28 -0.17
CA ILE A 521 13.05 -27.04 0.46
C ILE A 521 12.94 -26.01 1.59
N LYS A 522 12.22 -24.90 1.40
CA LYS A 522 11.96 -23.95 2.50
C LYS A 522 11.31 -24.65 3.69
N MET A 523 10.41 -25.60 3.43
CA MET A 523 9.79 -26.39 4.49
C MET A 523 10.73 -27.40 5.12
N ALA A 524 11.67 -27.98 4.36
CA ALA A 524 12.66 -28.92 4.86
C ALA A 524 13.49 -28.33 6.02
N HIS A 525 13.90 -27.06 5.91
CA HIS A 525 14.61 -26.35 6.98
C HIS A 525 13.82 -26.33 8.29
N SER A 526 12.53 -25.99 8.25
CA SER A 526 11.68 -25.96 9.47
C SER A 526 11.49 -27.35 10.05
N TYR A 527 11.21 -28.33 9.19
CA TYR A 527 11.07 -29.72 9.62
C TYR A 527 12.34 -30.24 10.31
N TYR A 528 13.51 -29.93 9.76
CA TYR A 528 14.78 -30.31 10.37
C TYR A 528 15.09 -29.53 11.65
N ALA A 529 14.74 -28.25 11.73
CA ALA A 529 14.92 -27.50 12.98
C ALA A 529 14.07 -28.07 14.12
N ASP A 530 12.81 -28.44 13.84
CA ASP A 530 11.95 -29.13 14.80
C ASP A 530 12.56 -30.46 15.25
N HIS A 531 13.26 -31.18 14.36
CA HIS A 531 13.97 -32.42 14.70
C HIS A 531 15.01 -32.23 15.81
N LEU A 532 15.71 -31.11 15.77
CA LEU A 532 16.82 -30.80 16.66
C LEU A 532 16.37 -30.22 18.01
N ASN A 533 15.07 -30.00 18.22
CA ASN A 533 14.58 -29.44 19.47
C ASN A 533 14.67 -30.46 20.60
N SER A 534 15.25 -30.03 21.72
CA SER A 534 15.53 -30.84 22.92
C SER A 534 14.29 -31.38 23.65
N ASN A 535 13.10 -30.91 23.29
CA ASN A 535 11.84 -31.37 23.89
C ASN A 535 11.36 -32.73 23.33
N GLY A 536 12.02 -33.28 22.30
CA GLY A 536 11.74 -34.64 21.78
C GLY A 536 10.41 -34.80 21.02
N ASP A 537 9.72 -33.70 20.74
CA ASP A 537 8.38 -33.73 20.15
C ASP A 537 8.37 -34.07 18.65
N PHE A 538 9.51 -33.96 17.97
CA PHE A 538 9.63 -34.22 16.55
C PHE A 538 10.94 -34.96 16.27
N GLU A 539 10.86 -36.22 15.84
CA GLU A 539 12.06 -37.03 15.58
C GLU A 539 11.99 -37.63 14.18
N PHE A 540 13.07 -37.44 13.42
CA PHE A 540 13.34 -38.24 12.23
C PHE A 540 14.09 -39.48 12.66
N GLU A 541 13.43 -40.62 12.51
CA GLU A 541 14.04 -41.88 12.84
C GLU A 541 14.17 -42.73 11.59
N MET A 542 15.32 -43.35 11.43
CA MET A 542 15.68 -44.13 10.27
C MET A 542 15.88 -45.59 10.67
N ALA A 543 15.42 -46.49 9.82
CA ALA A 543 15.64 -47.91 9.96
C ALA A 543 16.32 -48.46 8.71
N LYS A 544 17.34 -49.29 8.92
CA LYS A 544 17.91 -50.12 7.86
C LYS A 544 16.94 -51.27 7.58
N PRO A 545 16.73 -51.64 6.31
CA PRO A 545 15.90 -52.79 5.96
C PRO A 545 16.49 -54.08 6.53
N THR A 546 15.61 -54.98 6.99
CA THR A 546 16.00 -56.23 7.66
C THR A 546 16.39 -57.36 6.71
N ARG A 547 16.03 -57.24 5.43
CA ARG A 547 16.34 -58.21 4.38
C ARG A 547 16.55 -57.54 3.01
N PRO A 548 17.29 -58.17 2.09
CA PRO A 548 17.34 -57.76 0.70
C PRO A 548 15.97 -57.76 0.03
N ILE A 549 15.74 -56.79 -0.85
CA ILE A 549 14.52 -56.65 -1.67
C ILE A 549 14.92 -56.71 -3.14
N ASP A 550 14.21 -57.55 -3.91
CA ASP A 550 14.33 -57.57 -5.37
C ASP A 550 13.45 -56.47 -5.98
N PHE A 551 14.08 -55.34 -6.31
CA PHE A 551 13.40 -54.18 -6.89
C PHE A 551 12.88 -54.44 -8.31
N ARG A 552 13.48 -55.36 -9.07
CA ARG A 552 13.14 -55.63 -10.47
C ARG A 552 11.73 -56.20 -10.61
N LYS A 553 11.27 -56.96 -9.61
CA LYS A 553 9.89 -57.47 -9.50
C LYS A 553 8.82 -56.36 -9.54
N TYR A 554 9.19 -55.13 -9.17
CA TYR A 554 8.29 -53.97 -9.11
C TYR A 554 8.54 -52.96 -10.24
N GLY A 555 9.32 -53.33 -11.27
CA GLY A 555 9.62 -52.44 -12.39
C GLY A 555 10.71 -51.41 -12.11
N ILE A 556 11.49 -51.59 -11.04
CA ILE A 556 12.63 -50.72 -10.72
C ILE A 556 13.91 -51.41 -11.16
N ALA A 557 14.57 -50.88 -12.19
CA ALA A 557 15.81 -51.41 -12.75
C ALA A 557 17.05 -51.05 -11.91
N LEU A 558 17.10 -51.54 -10.66
CA LEU A 558 18.22 -51.33 -9.75
C LEU A 558 18.44 -52.58 -8.88
N ASP A 559 19.69 -52.97 -8.67
CA ASP A 559 20.03 -54.12 -7.84
C ASP A 559 20.24 -53.73 -6.37
N TRP A 560 19.96 -54.66 -5.46
CA TRP A 560 20.12 -54.42 -4.02
C TRP A 560 21.53 -54.00 -3.60
N SER A 561 22.56 -54.68 -4.12
CA SER A 561 23.96 -54.35 -3.80
C SER A 561 24.35 -52.95 -4.27
N ALA A 562 23.79 -52.52 -5.40
CA ALA A 562 24.00 -51.22 -6.01
C ALA A 562 23.08 -50.12 -5.44
N SER A 563 22.24 -50.42 -4.45
CA SER A 563 21.26 -49.46 -3.95
C SER A 563 21.43 -49.11 -2.48
N ILE A 564 20.86 -47.96 -2.13
CA ILE A 564 20.65 -47.52 -0.75
C ILE A 564 19.16 -47.33 -0.58
N PHE A 565 18.58 -48.14 0.30
CA PHE A 565 17.15 -48.14 0.57
C PHE A 565 16.88 -47.69 2.00
N LEU A 566 16.25 -46.52 2.15
CA LEU A 566 16.01 -45.88 3.43
C LEU A 566 14.54 -45.96 3.80
N LYS A 567 14.24 -46.36 5.04
CA LYS A 567 12.94 -46.23 5.67
C LYS A 567 13.04 -45.20 6.78
N VAL A 568 12.34 -44.09 6.65
CA VAL A 568 12.33 -42.99 7.61
C VAL A 568 10.94 -42.81 8.19
N ARG A 569 10.83 -42.60 9.50
CA ARG A 569 9.61 -42.27 10.22
C ARG A 569 9.69 -40.80 10.63
N ILE A 570 8.62 -40.06 10.34
CA ILE A 570 8.53 -38.60 10.54
C ILE A 570 7.19 -38.29 11.17
N ARG A 571 7.15 -37.44 12.19
CA ARG A 571 5.89 -37.01 12.81
C ARG A 571 5.20 -35.93 11.97
N SER A 572 3.88 -35.79 12.10
CA SER A 572 3.16 -34.66 11.47
C SER A 572 3.37 -33.39 12.29
N ARG A 573 3.71 -32.29 11.63
CA ARG A 573 3.76 -30.96 12.28
C ARG A 573 2.39 -30.45 12.74
N HIS A 574 1.30 -31.04 12.25
CA HIS A 574 -0.06 -30.62 12.55
C HIS A 574 -0.74 -31.51 13.60
N SER A 575 -0.14 -32.65 13.95
CA SER A 575 -0.72 -33.59 14.90
C SER A 575 0.36 -34.51 15.45
N MET A 576 0.51 -34.52 16.77
CA MET A 576 1.49 -35.37 17.45
C MET A 576 1.20 -36.87 17.30
N SER A 577 -0.06 -37.26 17.08
CA SER A 577 -0.45 -38.67 16.94
C SER A 577 -0.22 -39.22 15.54
N VAL A 578 -0.05 -38.36 14.52
CA VAL A 578 0.11 -38.78 13.14
C VAL A 578 1.59 -38.96 12.81
N LYS A 579 1.96 -40.13 12.29
CA LYS A 579 3.30 -40.44 11.79
C LYS A 579 3.22 -40.82 10.31
N TYR A 580 4.19 -40.33 9.54
CA TYR A 580 4.40 -40.67 8.15
C TYR A 580 5.65 -41.53 7.99
N PHE A 581 5.59 -42.46 7.04
CA PHE A 581 6.74 -43.23 6.59
C PHE A 581 7.20 -42.67 5.25
N VAL A 582 8.50 -42.46 5.12
CA VAL A 582 9.18 -42.04 3.91
C VAL A 582 10.15 -43.12 3.50
N TYR A 583 10.13 -43.43 2.21
CA TYR A 583 11.02 -44.39 1.59
C TYR A 583 11.80 -43.69 0.50
N VAL A 584 13.11 -43.90 0.49
CA VAL A 584 14.03 -43.33 -0.50
C VAL A 584 14.90 -44.44 -1.05
N LEU A 585 15.02 -44.49 -2.37
CA LEU A 585 15.89 -45.42 -3.09
C LEU A 585 16.92 -44.62 -3.90
N VAL A 586 18.19 -44.91 -3.66
CA VAL A 586 19.34 -44.25 -4.29
C VAL A 586 20.20 -45.29 -5.00
N ASP A 587 20.64 -44.97 -6.21
CA ASP A 587 21.60 -45.74 -7.00
C ASP A 587 23.04 -45.28 -6.67
N LYS A 588 23.86 -46.20 -6.16
CA LYS A 588 25.25 -45.94 -5.77
C LYS A 588 26.17 -45.67 -6.96
N ASN A 589 25.78 -46.12 -8.15
CA ASN A 589 26.61 -46.03 -9.35
C ASN A 589 26.44 -44.69 -10.09
N LYS A 590 25.49 -43.85 -9.65
CA LYS A 590 25.20 -42.55 -10.24
C LYS A 590 25.56 -41.42 -9.28
N GLN A 591 25.57 -40.20 -9.80
CA GLN A 591 25.91 -38.99 -9.03
C GLN A 591 24.80 -37.94 -9.18
N GLY A 592 24.83 -36.95 -8.28
CA GLY A 592 23.89 -35.82 -8.29
C GLY A 592 22.43 -36.27 -8.26
N ILE A 593 21.57 -35.54 -8.98
CA ILE A 593 20.14 -35.84 -9.05
C ILE A 593 19.81 -37.21 -9.69
N GLU A 594 20.67 -37.74 -10.56
CA GLU A 594 20.42 -39.00 -11.28
C GLU A 594 20.55 -40.23 -10.36
N ALA A 595 21.29 -40.10 -9.26
CA ALA A 595 21.36 -41.10 -8.22
C ALA A 595 20.05 -41.28 -7.45
N LEU A 596 19.17 -40.28 -7.45
CA LEU A 596 17.89 -40.34 -6.74
C LEU A 596 16.85 -41.10 -7.56
N SER A 597 16.84 -42.43 -7.43
CA SER A 597 16.05 -43.32 -8.29
C SER A 597 14.55 -43.26 -8.01
N ALA A 598 14.13 -43.33 -6.75
CA ALA A 598 12.70 -43.35 -6.41
C ALA A 598 12.44 -42.86 -4.98
N HIS A 599 11.21 -42.39 -4.74
CA HIS A 599 10.75 -42.05 -3.41
C HIS A 599 9.26 -42.34 -3.23
N PHE A 600 8.86 -42.56 -1.97
CA PHE A 600 7.46 -42.66 -1.57
C PHE A 600 7.29 -42.08 -0.17
N CYS A 601 6.16 -41.42 0.08
CA CYS A 601 5.76 -40.99 1.42
C CYS A 601 4.31 -41.34 1.69
N SER A 602 4.00 -41.84 2.89
CA SER A 602 2.63 -42.18 3.28
C SER A 602 1.70 -40.98 3.54
N CYS A 603 2.20 -39.74 3.34
CA CYS A 603 1.37 -38.54 3.44
C CYS A 603 0.39 -38.41 2.26
N LYS A 604 -0.59 -37.49 2.39
CA LYS A 604 -1.71 -37.33 1.43
C LYS A 604 -1.29 -37.16 -0.04
N VAL A 605 -0.12 -36.56 -0.30
CA VAL A 605 0.40 -36.30 -1.65
C VAL A 605 1.66 -37.11 -1.98
N GLY A 606 2.06 -38.02 -1.09
CA GLY A 606 3.39 -38.62 -1.10
C GLY A 606 3.61 -39.75 -2.10
N GLN A 607 2.57 -40.11 -2.88
CA GLN A 607 2.69 -40.98 -4.03
C GLN A 607 3.21 -40.25 -5.28
N ARG A 608 3.18 -38.91 -5.34
CA ARG A 608 3.63 -38.19 -6.55
C ARG A 608 5.09 -38.49 -6.87
N VAL A 609 5.40 -38.49 -8.16
CA VAL A 609 6.77 -38.54 -8.71
C VAL A 609 7.15 -37.23 -9.38
N VAL A 610 6.16 -36.37 -9.70
CA VAL A 610 6.37 -34.97 -10.08
C VAL A 610 6.70 -34.15 -8.83
N GLY A 611 7.98 -33.88 -8.61
CA GLY A 611 8.47 -33.30 -7.37
C GLY A 611 8.29 -34.25 -6.19
N CYS A 612 8.43 -33.75 -4.96
CA CYS A 612 8.23 -34.57 -3.76
C CYS A 612 7.60 -33.77 -2.62
N CYS A 613 6.97 -34.42 -1.64
CA CYS A 613 6.44 -33.72 -0.47
C CYS A 613 7.58 -33.15 0.40
N SER A 614 7.25 -32.24 1.33
CA SER A 614 8.26 -31.65 2.22
C SER A 614 8.98 -32.69 3.08
N HIS A 615 8.32 -33.78 3.46
CA HIS A 615 8.95 -34.87 4.21
C HIS A 615 10.11 -35.53 3.44
N VAL A 616 9.88 -35.87 2.16
CA VAL A 616 10.92 -36.42 1.28
C VAL A 616 12.00 -35.37 1.03
N ALA A 617 11.58 -34.11 0.81
CA ALA A 617 12.51 -33.01 0.58
C ALA A 617 13.47 -32.82 1.76
N THR A 618 13.01 -33.01 3.00
CA THR A 618 13.89 -32.97 4.19
C THR A 618 14.98 -34.02 4.13
N ILE A 619 14.67 -35.25 3.71
CA ILE A 619 15.67 -36.33 3.59
C ILE A 619 16.71 -35.97 2.53
N MET A 620 16.26 -35.53 1.36
CA MET A 620 17.14 -35.17 0.24
C MET A 620 18.01 -33.97 0.58
N TRP A 621 17.42 -32.95 1.19
CA TRP A 621 18.13 -31.75 1.60
C TRP A 621 19.15 -32.03 2.69
N PHE A 622 18.81 -32.81 3.73
CA PHE A 622 19.75 -33.09 4.82
C PHE A 622 20.92 -33.95 4.36
N PHE A 623 20.65 -35.14 3.81
CA PHE A 623 21.71 -36.09 3.43
C PHE A 623 22.46 -35.67 2.16
N GLY A 624 21.79 -34.98 1.23
CA GLY A 624 22.41 -34.55 -0.02
C GLY A 624 23.18 -33.24 0.09
N TYR A 625 22.80 -32.34 1.01
CA TYR A 625 23.30 -30.97 1.04
C TYR A 625 23.68 -30.49 2.45
N ALA A 626 22.73 -30.46 3.39
CA ALA A 626 22.89 -29.74 4.66
C ALA A 626 23.96 -30.35 5.59
N ARG A 627 24.10 -31.68 5.61
CA ARG A 627 25.12 -32.35 6.44
C ARG A 627 26.58 -32.00 6.09
N PHE A 628 26.79 -31.37 4.94
CA PHE A 628 28.10 -30.92 4.47
C PHE A 628 28.37 -29.44 4.77
N LEU A 629 27.41 -28.74 5.41
CA LEU A 629 27.57 -27.36 5.83
C LEU A 629 28.25 -27.32 7.21
N LEU A 630 29.05 -26.27 7.45
CA LEU A 630 29.70 -26.05 8.75
C LEU A 630 28.68 -25.77 9.87
N ASP A 631 27.57 -25.10 9.52
CA ASP A 631 26.47 -24.81 10.42
C ASP A 631 25.14 -24.88 9.66
N ILE A 632 24.12 -25.43 10.32
CA ILE A 632 22.76 -25.55 9.79
C ILE A 632 21.88 -24.55 10.52
N ASN A 633 21.59 -23.43 9.85
CA ASN A 633 20.80 -22.36 10.43
C ASN A 633 19.35 -22.82 10.72
N LYS A 634 18.95 -22.74 12.00
CA LYS A 634 17.59 -23.05 12.48
C LYS A 634 16.66 -21.86 12.25
N PRO A 635 15.55 -22.00 11.50
CA PRO A 635 14.66 -20.88 11.23
C PRO A 635 14.07 -20.30 12.51
N ALA A 636 14.31 -19.00 12.74
CA ALA A 636 13.66 -18.19 13.78
C ALA A 636 13.71 -18.77 15.20
N HIS A 637 14.80 -19.45 15.58
CA HIS A 637 14.98 -20.07 16.90
C HIS A 637 14.71 -19.11 18.07
N SER A 638 15.10 -17.83 17.93
CA SER A 638 14.88 -16.80 18.94
C SER A 638 13.40 -16.52 19.25
N LEU A 639 12.46 -16.97 18.40
CA LEU A 639 11.03 -16.82 18.66
C LEU A 639 10.52 -17.75 19.76
N CYS A 640 11.23 -18.84 20.08
CA CYS A 640 10.88 -19.71 21.20
C CYS A 640 11.09 -19.01 22.55
N ASP A 641 11.98 -18.01 22.61
CA ASP A 641 12.40 -17.34 23.85
C ASP A 641 11.54 -16.10 24.19
N ILE A 642 10.55 -15.76 23.36
CA ILE A 642 9.74 -14.54 23.56
C ILE A 642 8.63 -14.71 24.60
N PHE A 643 8.28 -15.95 24.94
CA PHE A 643 7.23 -16.24 25.92
C PHE A 643 7.85 -16.37 27.31
N TYR A 644 7.27 -15.66 28.28
CA TYR A 644 7.59 -15.92 29.69
C TYR A 644 7.16 -17.35 30.01
N ASN A 645 8.12 -18.20 30.39
CA ASN A 645 7.83 -19.46 31.03
C ASN A 645 7.24 -19.14 32.40
N ILE A 646 5.91 -19.12 32.48
CA ILE A 646 5.21 -19.23 33.76
C ILE A 646 5.48 -20.67 34.21
N ALA A 647 6.61 -20.87 34.89
CA ALA A 647 6.81 -22.06 35.68
C ALA A 647 5.63 -22.12 36.65
N SER A 648 4.91 -23.23 36.60
CA SER A 648 3.77 -23.59 37.43
C SER A 648 3.96 -23.17 38.89
N SER A 649 3.42 -22.01 39.25
CA SER A 649 2.90 -21.75 40.59
C SER A 649 1.46 -22.29 40.62
N GLU A 650 1.32 -23.61 40.51
CA GLU A 650 0.20 -24.26 41.19
C GLU A 650 0.55 -24.27 42.68
N SER A 651 0.26 -23.16 43.34
CA SER A 651 0.13 -23.09 44.78
C SER A 651 -1.17 -22.37 45.06
N GLU A 652 -2.19 -23.18 45.32
CA GLU A 652 -3.27 -22.92 46.27
C GLU A 652 -3.83 -21.49 46.27
N GLU A 653 -4.84 -21.25 45.42
CA GLU A 653 -5.96 -20.39 45.81
C GLU A 653 -7.23 -21.27 45.75
N ASN A 654 -7.49 -21.90 46.90
CA ASN A 654 -8.87 -22.02 47.34
C ASN A 654 -9.35 -20.59 47.53
N ASP A 655 -10.42 -20.21 46.85
CA ASP A 655 -11.46 -19.41 47.48
C ASP A 655 -12.78 -19.70 46.77
N GLU A 656 -13.68 -20.26 47.56
CA GLU A 656 -15.13 -20.17 47.44
C GLU A 656 -15.52 -18.70 47.20
N ASP A 657 -16.41 -18.43 46.25
CA ASP A 657 -17.62 -17.64 46.55
C ASP A 657 -18.57 -17.55 45.35
N ASP A 658 -19.84 -17.67 45.71
CA ASP A 658 -21.05 -17.81 44.93
C ASP A 658 -21.49 -16.59 44.08
N VAL A 659 -22.37 -16.91 43.11
CA VAL A 659 -23.58 -16.20 42.58
C VAL A 659 -23.57 -15.94 41.07
#